data_AF-A0A3M1F6T0-F1
#
_entry.id   AF-A0A3M1F6T0-F1
#
_cell.length_a   1.000
_cell.length_b   1.000
_cell.length_c   1.000
_cell.angle_alpha   90.00
_cell.angle_beta   90.00
_cell.angle_gamma   90.00
#
_symmetry.space_group_name_H-M   'P 1'
#
loop_
_entity.id
_entity.type
_entity.pdbx_description
1 polymer ?
#
loop_
_entity_poly.entity_id
_entity_poly.type
_entity_poly.pdbx_seq_one_letter_code
_entity_poly.pdbx_strand_id
1 'polypeptide(L)'
;GVCDADDNCPYLTNADQADVDLDGIGDACDFCLPSGKGVVPQESEAEVCNCPDGPDNDNDGICDADDNCPNIPNNDQSDIDGDGIGDVCDDLSLANADAAYEGLAAADGAGFSVAGAGDVNGDGQPDFLVGAPGNPGHVYLFFGRSSGWRQATLADADYVFTGAAQEAGYAVAGVGDFNGDSFDDFVIGAPSAGASDGKVYLVLGRRSWPSGEILLEQDADAVYAGTNGEGAGLAVARLGDVTGDHLEDFAVGAPLHNAATGRVHLFFGRTTGVPSQLTPDVTLAGESAGSLAGSAVAGIGDVNNDNIADFIVGAPGFEPNFSQPKAGKAYMFLGRASWDGITSLSANATGSFRGTAAGDEVGFSVAGAGDVNGDGLDDFLVGAPFSGGPSDTGSVYLFLGKTAGWLRDRLIDDDADVLYTGSGTNDLAGYALGGGTDINQDGFDDFLVSMPQADLQGGTSGTGKVFVIYGRSTLGTVGNTPLPTVIGLPSSIGQAAGLSYVGEDVDTFTGSAVAMPGDVNGDLFPDLLVGAADFTNGAAKQGKAYLLFGVGPGTSPCRASGVSCSECVSGRDTDGDGVCDDLDNCPFRANSDQTDTDGDGIGNVCDNSSCTNGIDSDGDGVCDASDPCPYRPGTTCLCPGESPASGSCDNCSTVFGSNLTDTDFDGVGDICDNCRDFPNPDQRDTDG
;
A
#
# COMPACT_ATOMS: atom_id res chain seq x y z
N GLY A 1 13.14 57.88 0.16
CA GLY A 1 14.15 56.91 -0.27
C GLY A 1 15.43 57.24 0.43
N VAL A 2 16.16 56.21 0.81
CA VAL A 2 17.58 56.28 1.16
C VAL A 2 18.36 56.40 -0.15
N CYS A 3 19.60 56.88 -0.11
CA CYS A 3 20.43 56.97 -1.32
C CYS A 3 21.02 55.58 -1.61
N ASP A 4 21.09 55.15 -2.88
CA ASP A 4 21.51 53.79 -3.29
C ASP A 4 22.81 53.28 -2.64
N ALA A 5 23.74 54.17 -2.26
CA ALA A 5 25.00 53.80 -1.62
C ALA A 5 24.87 53.39 -0.15
N ASP A 6 23.77 53.78 0.50
CA ASP A 6 23.42 53.49 1.89
C ASP A 6 22.09 52.71 1.96
N ASP A 7 21.57 52.24 0.82
CA ASP A 7 20.30 51.55 0.69
C ASP A 7 20.53 50.03 0.68
N ASN A 8 20.11 49.33 1.73
CA ASN A 8 20.20 47.87 1.82
C ASN A 8 19.15 47.14 0.96
N CYS A 9 18.25 47.86 0.25
CA CYS A 9 17.47 47.35 -0.88
C CYS A 9 17.44 48.34 -2.05
N PRO A 10 18.53 48.50 -2.83
CA PRO A 10 18.68 49.56 -3.83
C PRO A 10 17.58 49.62 -4.91
N TYR A 11 16.89 48.49 -5.13
CA TYR A 11 15.87 48.33 -6.18
C TYR A 11 14.44 48.24 -5.63
N LEU A 12 14.27 48.25 -4.30
CA LEU A 12 12.99 48.11 -3.62
C LEU A 12 12.84 49.21 -2.56
N THR A 13 11.70 49.88 -2.52
CA THR A 13 11.52 50.98 -1.55
C THR A 13 11.39 50.45 -0.12
N ASN A 14 12.40 50.67 0.71
CA ASN A 14 12.46 50.20 2.10
C ASN A 14 12.99 51.31 3.05
N ALA A 15 12.13 52.27 3.38
CA ALA A 15 12.55 53.50 4.04
C ALA A 15 13.10 53.33 5.47
N ASP A 16 12.85 52.19 6.12
CA ASP A 16 13.31 51.85 7.46
C ASP A 16 14.68 51.15 7.49
N GLN A 17 15.13 50.61 6.35
CA GLN A 17 16.41 49.90 6.23
C GLN A 17 16.55 48.83 7.31
N ALA A 18 15.43 48.16 7.64
CA ALA A 18 15.44 47.05 8.56
C ALA A 18 16.30 45.93 7.95
N ASP A 19 17.07 45.28 8.80
CA ASP A 19 18.06 44.25 8.48
C ASP A 19 18.22 43.47 9.79
N VAL A 20 17.30 42.52 9.99
CA VAL A 20 17.10 41.82 11.26
C VAL A 20 18.22 40.83 11.55
N ASP A 21 18.76 40.18 10.52
CA ASP A 21 19.82 39.19 10.62
C ASP A 21 21.24 39.79 10.43
N LEU A 22 21.32 41.07 10.04
CA LEU A 22 22.54 41.89 9.97
C LEU A 22 23.54 41.42 8.91
N ASP A 23 23.05 40.81 7.83
CA ASP A 23 23.88 40.37 6.71
C ASP A 23 24.20 41.52 5.72
N GLY A 24 23.49 42.65 5.85
CA GLY A 24 23.65 43.85 5.05
C GLY A 24 22.65 43.98 3.89
N ILE A 25 21.76 43.01 3.71
CA ILE A 25 20.60 43.04 2.83
C ILE A 25 19.38 43.45 3.68
N GLY A 26 18.52 44.32 3.16
CA GLY A 26 17.38 44.78 3.94
C GLY A 26 16.23 43.77 3.95
N ASP A 27 15.49 43.69 5.05
CA ASP A 27 14.33 42.78 5.24
C ASP A 27 13.32 42.81 4.08
N ALA A 28 13.22 43.94 3.37
CA ALA A 28 12.28 44.14 2.27
C ALA A 28 12.72 43.49 0.94
N CYS A 29 13.97 43.08 0.84
CA CYS A 29 14.58 42.43 -0.33
C CYS A 29 15.46 41.23 0.07
N ASP A 30 15.45 40.86 1.35
CA ASP A 30 16.09 39.68 1.89
C ASP A 30 15.10 38.51 1.91
N PHE A 31 15.52 37.43 1.26
CA PHE A 31 14.72 36.23 1.05
C PHE A 31 15.03 35.12 2.06
N CYS A 32 16.11 35.25 2.86
CA CYS A 32 16.50 34.25 3.86
C CYS A 32 15.97 34.61 5.28
N LEU A 33 14.98 35.51 5.39
CA LEU A 33 14.37 35.88 6.69
C LEU A 33 13.46 34.77 7.27
N PRO A 34 13.52 34.48 8.59
CA PRO A 34 12.74 33.41 9.26
C PRO A 34 11.21 33.57 9.28
N SER A 35 10.63 34.57 8.59
CA SER A 35 9.21 34.94 8.75
C SER A 35 8.39 35.02 7.46
N GLY A 36 8.89 34.48 6.34
CA GLY A 36 8.06 34.16 5.17
C GLY A 36 7.35 35.36 4.52
N LYS A 37 8.03 36.50 4.36
CA LYS A 37 7.43 37.72 3.76
C LYS A 37 8.23 38.37 2.61
N GLY A 38 9.04 37.60 1.89
CA GLY A 38 9.69 38.04 0.65
C GLY A 38 8.83 37.76 -0.60
N VAL A 39 8.75 38.70 -1.54
CA VAL A 39 8.02 38.57 -2.82
C VAL A 39 9.00 38.15 -3.92
N VAL A 40 8.74 37.02 -4.58
CA VAL A 40 9.55 36.43 -5.67
C VAL A 40 9.85 37.42 -6.81
N PRO A 41 11.09 37.48 -7.34
CA PRO A 41 11.32 37.82 -8.74
C PRO A 41 12.12 36.77 -9.53
N GLN A 42 11.89 36.80 -10.84
CA GLN A 42 12.35 35.85 -11.87
C GLN A 42 13.87 35.66 -11.99
N GLU A 43 14.23 34.39 -12.18
CA GLU A 43 15.32 33.82 -13.00
C GLU A 43 16.74 34.39 -12.87
N SER A 44 17.66 33.47 -12.50
CA SER A 44 19.13 33.52 -12.60
C SER A 44 19.89 34.21 -11.46
N GLU A 45 19.92 33.54 -10.30
CA GLU A 45 21.09 33.22 -9.46
C GLU A 45 20.55 32.77 -8.11
N ALA A 46 20.36 31.45 -7.91
CA ALA A 46 20.09 30.90 -6.59
C ALA A 46 21.35 31.10 -5.74
N GLU A 47 21.39 32.20 -4.99
CA GLU A 47 22.38 32.39 -3.93
C GLU A 47 22.00 31.41 -2.82
N VAL A 48 22.85 30.40 -2.61
CA VAL A 48 22.74 29.39 -1.56
C VAL A 48 22.57 30.13 -0.22
N CYS A 49 21.40 30.05 0.42
CA CYS A 49 21.24 30.54 1.79
C CYS A 49 22.26 29.75 2.64
N ASN A 50 23.35 30.41 3.06
CA ASN A 50 24.32 29.77 3.94
C ASN A 50 23.67 29.64 5.32
N CYS A 51 23.25 28.44 5.70
CA CYS A 51 22.71 28.13 7.02
C CYS A 51 23.61 28.69 8.14
N PRO A 52 23.24 29.83 8.77
CA PRO A 52 24.13 30.51 9.72
C PRO A 52 24.32 29.69 11.00
N ASP A 53 23.36 28.81 11.31
CA ASP A 53 23.25 28.06 12.57
C ASP A 53 23.43 26.53 12.44
N GLY A 54 23.69 25.97 11.25
CA GLY A 54 23.80 24.51 11.08
C GLY A 54 24.06 24.01 9.65
N PRO A 55 24.13 22.69 9.41
CA PRO A 55 24.05 22.11 8.07
C PRO A 55 22.63 22.20 7.50
N ASP A 56 22.54 22.03 6.19
CA ASP A 56 21.35 21.61 5.44
C ASP A 56 21.80 20.31 4.76
N ASN A 57 21.41 19.16 5.31
CA ASN A 57 21.98 17.88 4.90
C ASN A 57 21.41 17.37 3.59
N ASP A 58 20.19 17.74 3.24
CA ASP A 58 19.48 17.22 2.07
C ASP A 58 19.37 18.23 0.91
N ASN A 59 19.82 19.47 1.14
CA ASN A 59 19.95 20.57 0.19
C ASN A 59 18.61 21.05 -0.36
N ASP A 60 17.59 21.04 0.49
CA ASP A 60 16.27 21.53 0.17
C ASP A 60 16.18 23.07 0.41
N GLY A 61 17.18 23.66 1.07
CA GLY A 61 17.25 25.10 1.34
C GLY A 61 16.67 25.53 2.69
N ILE A 62 16.24 24.57 3.52
CA ILE A 62 15.89 24.73 4.92
C ILE A 62 17.04 24.16 5.77
N CYS A 63 17.40 24.83 6.86
CA CYS A 63 18.50 24.38 7.71
C CYS A 63 18.03 23.29 8.68
N ASP A 64 18.85 22.29 8.96
CA ASP A 64 18.54 21.11 9.81
C ASP A 64 17.85 21.43 11.15
N ALA A 65 18.07 22.63 11.71
CA ALA A 65 17.51 23.05 13.00
C ALA A 65 16.06 23.53 12.90
N ASP A 66 15.65 24.01 11.73
CA ASP A 66 14.31 24.49 11.40
C ASP A 66 13.58 23.54 10.43
N ASP A 67 14.30 22.53 9.92
CA ASP A 67 13.81 21.51 9.03
C ASP A 67 13.10 20.37 9.79
N ASN A 68 11.83 20.13 9.49
CA ASN A 68 11.05 19.02 10.05
C ASN A 68 11.33 17.67 9.36
N CYS A 69 12.11 17.65 8.28
CA CYS A 69 12.72 16.45 7.69
C CYS A 69 14.21 16.61 7.33
N PRO A 70 15.15 16.72 8.31
CA PRO A 70 16.57 17.09 8.11
C PRO A 70 17.45 16.21 7.21
N ASN A 71 16.90 15.19 6.53
CA ASN A 71 17.62 14.31 5.63
C ASN A 71 16.78 13.91 4.39
N ILE A 72 15.57 14.45 4.24
CA ILE A 72 14.66 14.19 3.13
C ILE A 72 14.11 15.54 2.66
N PRO A 73 14.46 16.01 1.44
CA PRO A 73 14.10 17.35 0.98
C PRO A 73 12.59 17.60 1.04
N ASN A 74 12.18 18.66 1.73
CA ASN A 74 10.79 19.11 1.85
C ASN A 74 10.70 20.62 2.09
N ASN A 75 11.06 21.40 1.06
CA ASN A 75 11.06 22.86 1.10
C ASN A 75 9.73 23.50 1.59
N ASP A 76 8.62 22.77 1.50
CA ASP A 76 7.29 23.20 1.92
C ASP A 76 7.03 23.03 3.44
N GLN A 77 7.85 22.21 4.11
CA GLN A 77 7.82 21.95 5.55
C GLN A 77 6.42 21.53 6.04
N SER A 78 5.68 20.80 5.21
CA SER A 78 4.34 20.31 5.54
C SER A 78 4.41 19.35 6.74
N ASP A 79 3.50 19.56 7.69
CA ASP A 79 3.36 18.83 8.95
C ASP A 79 1.86 18.88 9.34
N ILE A 80 1.09 17.95 8.76
CA ILE A 80 -0.38 17.96 8.85
C ILE A 80 -0.85 17.67 10.28
N ASP A 81 -0.14 16.81 11.01
CA ASP A 81 -0.55 16.37 12.34
C ASP A 81 0.05 17.24 13.47
N GLY A 82 1.05 18.05 13.15
CA GLY A 82 1.65 19.06 14.01
C GLY A 82 2.59 18.48 15.07
N ASP A 83 3.13 17.27 14.86
CA ASP A 83 4.03 16.62 15.80
C ASP A 83 5.50 17.11 15.69
N GLY A 84 5.80 17.85 14.62
CA GLY A 84 7.11 18.44 14.33
C GLY A 84 8.02 17.58 13.45
N ILE A 85 7.55 16.45 12.94
CA ILE A 85 8.15 15.64 11.87
C ILE A 85 7.39 15.96 10.58
N GLY A 86 8.08 16.22 9.48
CA GLY A 86 7.41 16.56 8.23
C GLY A 86 6.75 15.37 7.56
N ASP A 87 5.67 15.62 6.82
CA ASP A 87 4.81 14.59 6.20
C ASP A 87 5.61 13.61 5.31
N VAL A 88 6.72 14.06 4.71
CA VAL A 88 7.53 13.22 3.81
C VAL A 88 8.45 12.23 4.54
N CYS A 89 8.72 12.47 5.83
CA CYS A 89 9.60 11.66 6.66
C CYS A 89 8.91 11.06 7.88
N ASP A 90 7.62 11.30 8.03
CA ASP A 90 6.76 10.77 9.08
C ASP A 90 6.02 9.47 8.68
N ASP A 91 5.50 8.76 9.67
CA ASP A 91 4.63 7.60 9.50
C ASP A 91 3.20 8.02 9.12
N LEU A 92 2.58 7.29 8.21
CA LEU A 92 1.19 7.49 7.84
C LEU A 92 0.25 6.97 8.93
N SER A 93 -0.66 7.82 9.41
CA SER A 93 -1.62 7.42 10.44
C SER A 93 -2.80 6.63 9.89
N LEU A 94 -3.08 5.46 10.48
CA LEU A 94 -4.27 4.66 10.16
C LEU A 94 -5.59 5.36 10.56
N ALA A 95 -5.52 6.45 11.33
CA ALA A 95 -6.64 7.39 11.58
C ALA A 95 -7.32 7.85 10.30
N ASN A 96 -6.54 7.86 9.23
CA ASN A 96 -6.93 8.42 7.97
C ASN A 96 -7.05 7.35 6.87
N ALA A 97 -7.08 6.06 7.22
CA ALA A 97 -7.34 5.01 6.25
C ALA A 97 -8.64 5.29 5.46
N ASP A 98 -8.66 4.93 4.18
CA ASP A 98 -9.77 5.21 3.27
C ASP A 98 -11.09 4.56 3.72
N ALA A 99 -11.01 3.40 4.36
CA ALA A 99 -12.11 2.81 5.11
C ALA A 99 -11.62 2.07 6.36
N ALA A 100 -12.48 1.99 7.38
CA ALA A 100 -12.13 1.37 8.65
C ALA A 100 -13.32 0.65 9.28
N TYR A 101 -13.33 -0.68 9.20
CA TYR A 101 -14.41 -1.57 9.60
C TYR A 101 -14.31 -1.99 11.06
N GLU A 102 -15.05 -1.29 11.92
CA GLU A 102 -15.16 -1.64 13.34
C GLU A 102 -16.05 -2.87 13.57
N GLY A 103 -15.66 -3.70 14.55
CA GLY A 103 -16.46 -4.79 15.10
C GLY A 103 -17.88 -4.37 15.48
N LEU A 104 -18.85 -5.28 15.45
CA LEU A 104 -20.24 -4.96 15.79
C LEU A 104 -20.56 -5.12 17.29
N ALA A 105 -19.72 -5.84 18.03
CA ALA A 105 -19.93 -6.13 19.45
C ALA A 105 -18.61 -6.31 20.24
N ALA A 106 -18.70 -6.32 21.57
CA ALA A 106 -17.54 -6.66 22.42
C ALA A 106 -17.06 -8.09 22.12
N ALA A 107 -15.73 -8.29 22.03
CA ALA A 107 -15.09 -9.55 21.71
C ALA A 107 -15.49 -10.16 20.35
N ASP A 108 -15.91 -9.32 19.40
CA ASP A 108 -16.15 -9.73 18.00
C ASP A 108 -14.80 -10.05 17.32
N GLY A 109 -13.78 -9.24 17.59
CA GLY A 109 -12.41 -9.45 17.09
C GLY A 109 -12.29 -9.20 15.59
N ALA A 110 -12.99 -8.19 15.06
CA ALA A 110 -12.85 -7.80 13.66
C ALA A 110 -11.39 -7.52 13.29
N GLY A 111 -10.98 -7.95 12.09
CA GLY A 111 -9.60 -7.82 11.64
C GLY A 111 -8.63 -8.82 12.28
N PHE A 112 -9.12 -9.84 13.00
CA PHE A 112 -8.26 -10.93 13.48
C PHE A 112 -7.59 -11.68 12.33
N SER A 113 -8.32 -11.83 11.21
CA SER A 113 -7.75 -12.23 9.94
C SER A 113 -8.34 -11.36 8.82
N VAL A 114 -7.53 -11.08 7.79
CA VAL A 114 -7.93 -10.35 6.59
C VAL A 114 -7.31 -11.04 5.38
N ALA A 115 -7.98 -10.98 4.23
CA ALA A 115 -7.45 -11.51 2.97
C ALA A 115 -8.13 -10.84 1.78
N GLY A 116 -7.41 -10.72 0.66
CA GLY A 116 -8.04 -10.62 -0.65
C GLY A 116 -8.84 -11.89 -0.94
N ALA A 117 -10.05 -11.72 -1.44
CA ALA A 117 -10.91 -12.81 -1.88
C ALA A 117 -10.73 -13.12 -3.38
N GLY A 118 -10.16 -12.18 -4.14
CA GLY A 118 -10.24 -12.19 -5.60
C GLY A 118 -11.60 -11.68 -6.09
N ASP A 119 -11.87 -11.77 -7.39
CA ASP A 119 -13.17 -11.37 -7.97
C ASP A 119 -14.20 -12.50 -7.76
N VAL A 120 -14.78 -12.56 -6.56
CA VAL A 120 -15.68 -13.65 -6.18
C VAL A 120 -17.08 -13.47 -6.78
N ASN A 121 -17.39 -12.27 -7.26
CA ASN A 121 -18.69 -11.91 -7.81
C ASN A 121 -18.69 -11.82 -9.37
N GLY A 122 -17.52 -11.84 -10.00
CA GLY A 122 -17.31 -11.80 -11.45
C GLY A 122 -17.60 -10.43 -12.08
N ASP A 123 -17.33 -9.34 -11.38
CA ASP A 123 -17.51 -7.96 -11.87
C ASP A 123 -16.21 -7.30 -12.36
N GLY A 124 -15.08 -7.99 -12.22
CA GLY A 124 -13.76 -7.56 -12.65
C GLY A 124 -12.97 -6.75 -11.63
N GLN A 125 -13.51 -6.51 -10.43
CA GLN A 125 -12.75 -5.93 -9.31
C GLN A 125 -12.51 -7.02 -8.25
N PRO A 126 -11.30 -7.05 -7.64
CA PRO A 126 -11.06 -7.91 -6.51
C PRO A 126 -11.92 -7.50 -5.30
N ASP A 127 -12.36 -8.51 -4.58
CA ASP A 127 -13.13 -8.43 -3.35
C ASP A 127 -12.23 -8.78 -2.15
N PHE A 128 -12.70 -8.55 -0.92
CA PHE A 128 -11.93 -8.90 0.27
C PHE A 128 -12.77 -9.38 1.46
N LEU A 129 -12.07 -10.04 2.39
CA LEU A 129 -12.63 -10.68 3.58
C LEU A 129 -12.07 -10.06 4.86
N VAL A 130 -12.96 -9.88 5.84
CA VAL A 130 -12.60 -9.55 7.22
C VAL A 130 -13.16 -10.63 8.15
N GLY A 131 -12.27 -11.32 8.87
CA GLY A 131 -12.61 -12.32 9.87
C GLY A 131 -12.82 -11.70 11.26
N ALA A 132 -13.86 -12.15 11.96
CA ALA A 132 -14.20 -11.77 13.33
C ALA A 132 -14.56 -13.03 14.13
N PRO A 133 -13.57 -13.72 14.74
CA PRO A 133 -13.74 -15.05 15.34
C PRO A 133 -14.42 -15.04 16.71
N GLY A 134 -15.28 -14.05 16.98
CA GLY A 134 -16.09 -13.96 18.19
C GLY A 134 -17.05 -15.14 18.40
N ASN A 135 -18.09 -14.93 19.20
CA ASN A 135 -19.07 -15.99 19.50
C ASN A 135 -20.52 -15.51 19.34
N PRO A 136 -21.22 -15.86 18.22
CA PRO A 136 -20.72 -16.67 17.11
C PRO A 136 -19.61 -15.97 16.31
N GLY A 137 -18.80 -16.74 15.57
CA GLY A 137 -17.75 -16.20 14.71
C GLY A 137 -18.31 -15.83 13.34
N HIS A 138 -17.82 -14.73 12.78
CA HIS A 138 -18.27 -14.13 11.54
C HIS A 138 -17.14 -13.93 10.53
N VAL A 139 -17.50 -13.94 9.26
CA VAL A 139 -16.67 -13.43 8.15
C VAL A 139 -17.52 -12.48 7.32
N TYR A 140 -16.95 -11.33 7.00
CA TYR A 140 -17.59 -10.27 6.25
C TYR A 140 -16.91 -10.18 4.89
N LEU A 141 -17.71 -10.30 3.83
CA LEU A 141 -17.28 -10.15 2.44
C LEU A 141 -17.68 -8.78 1.94
N PHE A 142 -16.72 -8.06 1.41
CA PHE A 142 -16.89 -6.74 0.79
C PHE A 142 -16.53 -6.83 -0.67
N PHE A 143 -17.44 -6.39 -1.52
CA PHE A 143 -17.19 -6.28 -2.94
C PHE A 143 -16.39 -5.02 -3.27
N GLY A 144 -15.42 -5.20 -4.18
CA GLY A 144 -14.69 -4.12 -4.81
C GLY A 144 -15.63 -3.14 -5.52
N ARG A 145 -15.31 -1.85 -5.48
CA ARG A 145 -16.12 -0.79 -6.09
C ARG A 145 -15.32 0.48 -6.35
N SER A 146 -15.61 1.14 -7.46
CA SER A 146 -14.99 2.43 -7.80
C SER A 146 -15.46 3.64 -6.99
N SER A 147 -16.53 3.50 -6.22
CA SER A 147 -17.03 4.60 -5.38
C SER A 147 -17.96 4.13 -4.28
N GLY A 148 -18.21 5.02 -3.31
CA GLY A 148 -19.19 4.77 -2.25
C GLY A 148 -18.64 4.03 -1.04
N TRP A 149 -17.32 4.00 -0.89
CA TRP A 149 -16.63 3.72 0.37
C TRP A 149 -17.09 4.75 1.41
N ARG A 150 -17.90 4.32 2.38
CA ARG A 150 -18.36 5.16 3.49
C ARG A 150 -17.42 4.93 4.68
N GLN A 151 -17.47 5.79 5.70
CA GLN A 151 -17.00 5.43 7.03
C GLN A 151 -17.74 4.17 7.48
N ALA A 152 -17.11 3.03 7.27
CA ALA A 152 -17.77 1.75 7.11
C ALA A 152 -17.72 0.97 8.40
N THR A 153 -18.86 0.50 8.88
CA THR A 153 -18.85 -0.55 9.90
C THR A 153 -18.89 -1.90 9.21
N LEU A 154 -18.63 -2.98 9.93
CA LEU A 154 -18.86 -4.32 9.39
C LEU A 154 -20.31 -4.58 8.96
N ALA A 155 -21.27 -3.74 9.36
CA ALA A 155 -22.66 -3.84 8.91
C ALA A 155 -22.84 -3.43 7.43
N ASP A 156 -21.83 -2.79 6.83
CA ASP A 156 -21.83 -2.39 5.43
C ASP A 156 -21.31 -3.49 4.49
N ALA A 157 -20.94 -4.66 5.04
CA ALA A 157 -20.55 -5.81 4.24
C ALA A 157 -21.66 -6.28 3.30
N ASP A 158 -21.29 -6.70 2.09
CA ASP A 158 -22.23 -7.19 1.09
C ASP A 158 -22.81 -8.55 1.50
N TYR A 159 -21.99 -9.39 2.14
CA TYR A 159 -22.40 -10.67 2.71
C TYR A 159 -21.75 -10.94 4.06
N VAL A 160 -22.51 -11.62 4.93
CA VAL A 160 -22.06 -12.08 6.25
C VAL A 160 -22.20 -13.59 6.35
N PHE A 161 -21.09 -14.25 6.68
CA PHE A 161 -21.01 -15.69 6.91
C PHE A 161 -20.87 -15.96 8.39
N THR A 162 -21.76 -16.78 8.94
CA THR A 162 -21.82 -17.05 10.39
C THR A 162 -21.57 -18.52 10.69
N GLY A 163 -20.61 -18.77 11.57
CA GLY A 163 -20.34 -20.10 12.10
C GLY A 163 -21.28 -20.47 13.25
N ALA A 164 -21.63 -21.75 13.39
CA ALA A 164 -22.55 -22.19 14.44
C ALA A 164 -21.98 -22.20 15.87
N ALA A 165 -20.65 -22.26 16.06
CA ALA A 165 -19.96 -22.07 17.34
C ALA A 165 -18.41 -22.09 17.20
N GLN A 166 -17.76 -21.23 17.99
CA GLN A 166 -16.32 -21.02 18.24
C GLN A 166 -15.43 -20.80 16.99
N GLU A 167 -15.15 -19.51 16.73
CA GLU A 167 -13.99 -19.03 15.95
C GLU A 167 -14.05 -19.23 14.43
N ALA A 168 -15.24 -19.25 13.81
CA ALA A 168 -15.29 -19.06 12.35
C ALA A 168 -14.76 -17.66 11.99
N GLY A 169 -13.89 -17.57 10.98
CA GLY A 169 -13.17 -16.34 10.67
C GLY A 169 -11.86 -16.18 11.44
N TYR A 170 -11.37 -17.24 12.09
CA TYR A 170 -10.05 -17.26 12.71
C TYR A 170 -8.94 -17.10 11.66
N ALA A 171 -9.13 -17.76 10.51
CA ALA A 171 -8.29 -17.60 9.34
C ALA A 171 -9.20 -17.58 8.09
N VAL A 172 -8.89 -16.70 7.15
CA VAL A 172 -9.58 -16.56 5.87
C VAL A 172 -8.55 -16.46 4.75
N ALA A 173 -8.88 -16.97 3.57
CA ALA A 173 -8.06 -16.81 2.37
C ALA A 173 -8.94 -16.89 1.12
N GLY A 174 -8.78 -15.95 0.17
CA GLY A 174 -9.19 -16.16 -1.21
C GLY A 174 -8.32 -17.24 -1.81
N VAL A 175 -8.92 -18.26 -2.42
CA VAL A 175 -8.20 -19.40 -3.03
C VAL A 175 -8.11 -19.27 -4.55
N GLY A 176 -8.80 -18.29 -5.16
CA GLY A 176 -8.92 -18.18 -6.61
C GLY A 176 -9.94 -19.18 -7.17
N ASP A 177 -9.99 -19.36 -8.49
CA ASP A 177 -10.96 -20.26 -9.16
C ASP A 177 -10.63 -21.76 -8.94
N PHE A 178 -11.00 -22.28 -7.76
CA PHE A 178 -10.77 -23.67 -7.37
C PHE A 178 -11.60 -24.65 -8.21
N ASN A 179 -12.75 -24.19 -8.72
CA ASN A 179 -13.72 -25.05 -9.39
C ASN A 179 -13.76 -24.89 -10.93
N GLY A 180 -13.02 -23.92 -11.48
CA GLY A 180 -12.88 -23.67 -12.91
C GLY A 180 -14.10 -22.97 -13.54
N ASP A 181 -14.88 -22.20 -12.77
CA ASP A 181 -16.06 -21.47 -13.26
C ASP A 181 -15.85 -19.95 -13.45
N SER A 182 -14.61 -19.50 -13.34
CA SER A 182 -14.13 -18.12 -13.53
C SER A 182 -14.63 -17.13 -12.48
N PHE A 183 -15.09 -17.61 -11.34
CA PHE A 183 -15.26 -16.80 -10.13
C PHE A 183 -14.19 -17.22 -9.15
N ASP A 184 -13.59 -16.24 -8.47
CA ASP A 184 -12.69 -16.60 -7.37
C ASP A 184 -13.49 -17.19 -6.21
N ASP A 185 -12.91 -18.23 -5.59
CA ASP A 185 -13.47 -18.93 -4.44
C ASP A 185 -12.70 -18.54 -3.18
N PHE A 186 -13.23 -18.85 -2.00
CA PHE A 186 -12.52 -18.58 -0.74
C PHE A 186 -12.83 -19.61 0.35
N VAL A 187 -11.95 -19.66 1.35
CA VAL A 187 -12.07 -20.59 2.48
C VAL A 187 -12.07 -19.87 3.83
N ILE A 188 -12.84 -20.44 4.76
CA ILE A 188 -12.99 -19.94 6.13
C ILE A 188 -12.61 -21.03 7.13
N GLY A 189 -11.62 -20.74 7.98
CA GLY A 189 -11.20 -21.58 9.08
C GLY A 189 -12.01 -21.36 10.37
N ALA A 190 -12.31 -22.46 11.06
CA ALA A 190 -12.98 -22.50 12.37
C ALA A 190 -12.31 -23.57 13.26
N PRO A 191 -11.10 -23.31 13.79
CA PRO A 191 -10.27 -24.33 14.44
C PRO A 191 -10.88 -24.92 15.72
N SER A 192 -11.76 -24.17 16.39
CA SER A 192 -12.44 -24.62 17.61
C SER A 192 -13.77 -25.36 17.36
N ALA A 193 -14.23 -25.43 16.11
CA ALA A 193 -15.44 -26.15 15.74
C ALA A 193 -15.29 -27.68 15.94
N GLY A 194 -16.41 -28.37 16.20
CA GLY A 194 -16.41 -29.84 16.29
C GLY A 194 -15.65 -30.40 17.51
N ALA A 195 -15.67 -29.70 18.65
CA ALA A 195 -14.88 -30.04 19.85
C ALA A 195 -13.35 -29.93 19.64
N SER A 196 -12.92 -28.83 19.01
CA SER A 196 -11.52 -28.53 18.66
C SER A 196 -10.89 -29.44 17.60
N ASP A 197 -11.68 -30.32 16.98
CA ASP A 197 -11.27 -31.01 15.76
C ASP A 197 -10.94 -30.01 14.65
N GLY A 198 -11.68 -28.89 14.59
CA GLY A 198 -11.56 -27.84 13.60
C GLY A 198 -12.37 -28.11 12.34
N LYS A 199 -12.80 -27.05 11.67
CA LYS A 199 -13.48 -27.11 10.37
C LYS A 199 -12.95 -26.06 9.42
N VAL A 200 -13.01 -26.36 8.13
CA VAL A 200 -12.80 -25.39 7.06
C VAL A 200 -13.98 -25.45 6.11
N TYR A 201 -14.52 -24.28 5.78
CA TYR A 201 -15.64 -24.12 4.84
C TYR A 201 -15.09 -23.54 3.55
N LEU A 202 -15.36 -24.20 2.42
CA LEU A 202 -15.12 -23.67 1.08
C LEU A 202 -16.43 -23.04 0.60
N VAL A 203 -16.34 -21.78 0.18
CA VAL A 203 -17.43 -21.00 -0.40
C VAL A 203 -17.06 -20.71 -1.85
N LEU A 204 -17.91 -21.18 -2.77
CA LEU A 204 -17.67 -20.97 -4.19
C LEU A 204 -18.24 -19.62 -4.65
N GLY A 205 -17.43 -18.89 -5.41
CA GLY A 205 -17.74 -17.62 -6.03
C GLY A 205 -19.02 -17.67 -6.87
N ARG A 206 -19.71 -16.54 -6.95
CA ARG A 206 -20.91 -16.35 -7.76
C ARG A 206 -21.33 -14.88 -7.74
N ARG A 207 -21.99 -14.46 -8.82
CA ARG A 207 -22.60 -13.12 -8.94
C ARG A 207 -23.47 -12.66 -7.77
N SER A 208 -24.11 -13.58 -7.06
CA SER A 208 -24.92 -13.23 -5.89
C SER A 208 -25.22 -14.46 -5.03
N TRP A 209 -25.06 -14.32 -3.72
CA TRP A 209 -25.58 -15.26 -2.73
C TRP A 209 -27.01 -14.89 -2.30
N PRO A 210 -27.76 -15.83 -1.69
CA PRO A 210 -29.07 -15.52 -1.12
C PRO A 210 -29.01 -14.33 -0.14
N SER A 211 -30.03 -13.47 -0.18
CA SER A 211 -30.12 -12.34 0.73
C SER A 211 -30.30 -12.81 2.18
N GLY A 212 -29.55 -12.20 3.11
CA GLY A 212 -29.59 -12.52 4.53
C GLY A 212 -28.29 -13.13 5.01
N GLU A 213 -28.28 -13.54 6.27
CA GLU A 213 -27.13 -14.19 6.91
C GLU A 213 -26.93 -15.61 6.35
N ILE A 214 -25.69 -15.93 5.95
CA ILE A 214 -25.31 -17.23 5.41
C ILE A 214 -24.77 -18.08 6.55
N LEU A 215 -25.40 -19.22 6.84
CA LEU A 215 -25.00 -20.08 7.95
C LEU A 215 -24.04 -21.15 7.43
N LEU A 216 -22.76 -21.04 7.77
CA LEU A 216 -21.69 -21.89 7.20
C LEU A 216 -21.96 -23.39 7.34
N GLU A 217 -22.55 -23.83 8.45
CA GLU A 217 -22.87 -25.25 8.68
C GLU A 217 -23.96 -25.81 7.75
N GLN A 218 -24.75 -24.95 7.12
CA GLN A 218 -25.88 -25.33 6.27
C GLN A 218 -25.66 -24.95 4.81
N ASP A 219 -25.02 -23.80 4.58
CA ASP A 219 -25.05 -23.10 3.31
C ASP A 219 -23.67 -23.06 2.61
N ALA A 220 -22.58 -23.46 3.28
CA ALA A 220 -21.28 -23.59 2.62
C ALA A 220 -21.31 -24.69 1.55
N ASP A 221 -20.63 -24.47 0.43
CA ASP A 221 -20.64 -25.39 -0.71
C ASP A 221 -19.91 -26.69 -0.39
N ALA A 222 -18.84 -26.61 0.40
CA ALA A 222 -18.14 -27.78 0.90
C ALA A 222 -17.49 -27.55 2.26
N VAL A 223 -17.31 -28.63 3.03
CA VAL A 223 -16.72 -28.58 4.37
C VAL A 223 -15.66 -29.65 4.53
N TYR A 224 -14.48 -29.27 5.01
CA TYR A 224 -13.53 -30.18 5.61
C TYR A 224 -13.76 -30.21 7.13
N ALA A 225 -13.98 -31.40 7.68
CA ALA A 225 -14.05 -31.60 9.12
C ALA A 225 -12.78 -32.29 9.60
N GLY A 226 -12.05 -31.61 10.49
CA GLY A 226 -10.91 -32.19 11.17
C GLY A 226 -11.32 -33.32 12.11
N THR A 227 -10.32 -33.88 12.79
CA THR A 227 -10.43 -35.09 13.61
C THR A 227 -9.46 -35.05 14.79
N ASN A 228 -9.90 -35.56 15.94
CA ASN A 228 -9.06 -35.80 17.12
C ASN A 228 -8.34 -34.55 17.66
N GLY A 229 -9.02 -33.41 17.72
CA GLY A 229 -8.49 -32.19 18.29
C GLY A 229 -7.34 -31.58 17.49
N GLU A 230 -7.29 -31.80 16.17
CA GLU A 230 -6.17 -31.36 15.35
C GLU A 230 -6.13 -29.85 15.08
N GLY A 231 -7.23 -29.14 15.34
CA GLY A 231 -7.34 -27.70 15.13
C GLY A 231 -7.27 -27.33 13.64
N ALA A 232 -7.90 -28.12 12.77
CA ALA A 232 -7.93 -27.84 11.34
C ALA A 232 -8.55 -26.46 11.06
N GLY A 233 -7.90 -25.66 10.23
CA GLY A 233 -8.35 -24.30 9.89
C GLY A 233 -7.78 -23.22 10.82
N LEU A 234 -6.79 -23.55 11.65
CA LEU A 234 -6.01 -22.53 12.37
C LEU A 234 -5.20 -21.66 11.39
N ALA A 235 -4.75 -22.26 10.29
CA ALA A 235 -4.23 -21.59 9.12
C ALA A 235 -4.91 -22.14 7.86
N VAL A 236 -5.22 -21.26 6.92
CA VAL A 236 -5.67 -21.58 5.56
C VAL A 236 -4.93 -20.66 4.59
N ALA A 237 -4.63 -21.14 3.39
CA ALA A 237 -3.91 -20.34 2.40
C ALA A 237 -4.18 -20.83 0.98
N ARG A 238 -4.22 -19.88 0.03
CA ARG A 238 -4.00 -20.16 -1.39
C ARG A 238 -2.58 -20.63 -1.60
N LEU A 239 -2.42 -21.64 -2.44
CA LEU A 239 -1.10 -22.15 -2.82
C LEU A 239 -0.70 -21.75 -4.25
N GLY A 240 -1.66 -21.31 -5.07
CA GLY A 240 -1.49 -21.29 -6.52
C GLY A 240 -1.76 -22.68 -7.12
N ASP A 241 -1.46 -22.83 -8.41
CA ASP A 241 -1.49 -24.13 -9.09
C ASP A 241 -0.22 -24.94 -8.77
N VAL A 242 -0.24 -25.68 -7.65
CA VAL A 242 0.90 -26.51 -7.21
C VAL A 242 0.94 -27.86 -7.92
N THR A 243 -0.05 -28.14 -8.75
CA THR A 243 -0.13 -29.36 -9.57
C THR A 243 0.27 -29.14 -11.03
N GLY A 244 0.33 -27.90 -11.51
CA GLY A 244 0.57 -27.56 -12.92
C GLY A 244 -0.62 -27.91 -13.84
N ASP A 245 -1.83 -27.98 -13.30
CA ASP A 245 -3.06 -28.28 -14.06
C ASP A 245 -3.92 -27.05 -14.40
N HIS A 246 -3.44 -25.86 -14.03
CA HIS A 246 -4.02 -24.52 -14.17
C HIS A 246 -5.31 -24.30 -13.36
N LEU A 247 -5.50 -25.07 -12.30
CA LEU A 247 -6.52 -24.81 -11.30
C LEU A 247 -5.87 -24.40 -9.99
N GLU A 248 -6.57 -23.57 -9.24
CA GLU A 248 -6.05 -23.07 -7.98
C GLU A 248 -6.17 -24.12 -6.87
N ASP A 249 -5.12 -24.24 -6.06
CA ASP A 249 -5.05 -25.16 -4.94
C ASP A 249 -4.99 -24.41 -3.61
N PHE A 250 -5.41 -25.08 -2.53
CA PHE A 250 -5.32 -24.50 -1.19
C PHE A 250 -4.85 -25.49 -0.14
N ALA A 251 -4.36 -24.95 0.97
CA ALA A 251 -3.92 -25.71 2.13
C ALA A 251 -4.73 -25.40 3.39
N VAL A 252 -4.77 -26.40 4.28
CA VAL A 252 -5.29 -26.28 5.64
C VAL A 252 -4.24 -26.76 6.63
N GLY A 253 -3.86 -25.87 7.54
CA GLY A 253 -3.03 -26.18 8.70
C GLY A 253 -3.83 -26.80 9.83
N ALA A 254 -3.24 -27.82 10.48
CA ALA A 254 -3.79 -28.49 11.66
C ALA A 254 -2.67 -28.73 12.71
N PRO A 255 -2.12 -27.65 13.29
CA PRO A 255 -0.89 -27.70 14.09
C PRO A 255 -1.04 -28.45 15.42
N LEU A 256 -2.26 -28.65 15.92
CA LEU A 256 -2.50 -29.33 17.20
C LEU A 256 -2.48 -30.86 17.07
N HIS A 257 -2.43 -31.39 15.85
CA HIS A 257 -2.45 -32.82 15.60
C HIS A 257 -1.34 -33.59 16.34
N ASN A 258 -1.75 -34.69 17.00
CA ASN A 258 -0.87 -35.70 17.58
C ASN A 258 0.22 -35.10 18.49
N ALA A 259 -0.19 -34.61 19.67
CA ALA A 259 0.69 -33.91 20.61
C ALA A 259 1.41 -32.71 19.97
N ALA A 260 0.67 -31.94 19.16
CA ALA A 260 1.18 -30.78 18.45
C ALA A 260 2.39 -31.08 17.55
N THR A 261 2.50 -32.31 17.01
CA THR A 261 3.39 -32.55 15.86
C THR A 261 3.00 -31.67 14.67
N GLY A 262 1.70 -31.42 14.52
CA GLY A 262 1.14 -30.67 13.42
C GLY A 262 1.07 -31.46 12.12
N ARG A 263 0.25 -30.98 11.19
CA ARG A 263 0.16 -31.46 9.81
C ARG A 263 -0.48 -30.41 8.91
N VAL A 264 -0.30 -30.59 7.61
CA VAL A 264 -0.94 -29.77 6.57
C VAL A 264 -1.70 -30.67 5.61
N HIS A 265 -2.88 -30.24 5.21
CA HIS A 265 -3.72 -30.88 4.21
C HIS A 265 -3.74 -30.03 2.94
N LEU A 266 -3.46 -30.63 1.78
CA LEU A 266 -3.59 -29.96 0.48
C LEU A 266 -4.88 -30.42 -0.19
N PHE A 267 -5.56 -29.49 -0.84
CA PHE A 267 -6.78 -29.73 -1.60
C PHE A 267 -6.56 -29.18 -3.01
N PHE A 268 -6.70 -30.05 -4.00
CA PHE A 268 -6.43 -29.68 -5.38
C PHE A 268 -7.69 -29.24 -6.12
N GLY A 269 -7.53 -28.21 -6.94
CA GLY A 269 -8.57 -27.63 -7.79
C GLY A 269 -9.21 -28.71 -8.68
N ARG A 270 -10.50 -28.53 -9.00
CA ARG A 270 -11.25 -29.52 -9.80
C ARG A 270 -12.45 -28.94 -10.51
N THR A 271 -12.55 -29.24 -11.80
CA THR A 271 -13.74 -28.87 -12.59
C THR A 271 -14.91 -29.85 -12.45
N THR A 272 -14.69 -31.04 -11.88
CA THR A 272 -15.72 -32.09 -11.79
C THR A 272 -16.58 -31.98 -10.53
N GLY A 273 -17.12 -30.80 -10.25
CA GLY A 273 -18.02 -30.54 -9.12
C GLY A 273 -17.37 -30.73 -7.75
N VAL A 274 -17.52 -29.75 -6.87
CA VAL A 274 -16.98 -29.82 -5.52
C VAL A 274 -17.90 -30.68 -4.64
N PRO A 275 -17.38 -31.74 -3.97
CA PRO A 275 -18.20 -32.55 -3.07
C PRO A 275 -18.51 -31.73 -1.81
N SER A 276 -19.73 -31.89 -1.27
CA SER A 276 -20.15 -31.16 -0.05
C SER A 276 -19.31 -31.48 1.20
N GLN A 277 -18.51 -32.54 1.16
CA GLN A 277 -17.52 -32.89 2.17
C GLN A 277 -16.17 -33.06 1.49
N LEU A 278 -15.20 -32.27 1.90
CA LEU A 278 -13.86 -32.29 1.35
C LEU A 278 -13.03 -33.39 2.00
N THR A 279 -12.20 -34.03 1.20
CA THR A 279 -11.15 -34.94 1.64
C THR A 279 -9.83 -34.41 1.13
N PRO A 280 -8.78 -34.31 1.96
CA PRO A 280 -7.47 -33.88 1.52
C PRO A 280 -6.94 -34.79 0.40
N ASP A 281 -6.37 -34.19 -0.64
CA ASP A 281 -5.70 -34.91 -1.71
C ASP A 281 -4.30 -35.35 -1.26
N VAL A 282 -3.63 -34.50 -0.48
CA VAL A 282 -2.36 -34.79 0.19
C VAL A 282 -2.44 -34.43 1.66
N THR A 283 -1.77 -35.21 2.51
CA THR A 283 -1.57 -34.88 3.92
C THR A 283 -0.10 -35.01 4.27
N LEU A 284 0.48 -33.91 4.72
CA LEU A 284 1.88 -33.78 5.11
C LEU A 284 1.99 -33.85 6.62
N ALA A 285 2.55 -34.93 7.14
CA ALA A 285 2.79 -35.09 8.58
C ALA A 285 3.95 -34.19 9.06
N GLY A 286 3.76 -33.55 10.21
CA GLY A 286 4.80 -32.82 10.93
C GLY A 286 5.94 -33.71 11.45
N GLU A 287 7.07 -33.08 11.78
CA GLU A 287 8.33 -33.77 12.07
C GLU A 287 8.39 -34.35 13.49
N SER A 288 8.11 -33.53 14.52
CA SER A 288 8.28 -33.90 15.93
C SER A 288 7.23 -33.25 16.85
N ALA A 289 6.95 -33.87 18.00
CA ALA A 289 5.91 -33.38 18.92
C ALA A 289 6.24 -31.97 19.43
N GLY A 290 5.22 -31.12 19.53
CA GLY A 290 5.37 -29.70 19.87
C GLY A 290 5.82 -28.80 18.72
N SER A 291 6.12 -29.33 17.52
CA SER A 291 6.57 -28.52 16.38
C SER A 291 5.55 -27.50 15.88
N LEU A 292 4.26 -27.77 16.09
CA LEU A 292 3.16 -26.93 15.60
C LEU A 292 3.24 -26.73 14.07
N ALA A 293 3.61 -27.77 13.33
CA ALA A 293 3.70 -27.65 11.87
C ALA A 293 2.33 -27.38 11.24
N GLY A 294 2.27 -26.40 10.33
CA GLY A 294 1.01 -25.91 9.78
C GLY A 294 0.36 -24.81 10.61
N SER A 295 1.10 -24.16 11.53
CA SER A 295 0.64 -22.92 12.17
C SER A 295 0.56 -21.74 11.20
N ALA A 296 1.38 -21.76 10.14
CA ALA A 296 1.30 -20.84 9.02
C ALA A 296 1.59 -21.60 7.71
N VAL A 297 0.91 -21.22 6.64
CA VAL A 297 1.08 -21.78 5.30
C VAL A 297 0.88 -20.63 4.31
N ALA A 298 1.64 -20.60 3.22
CA ALA A 298 1.44 -19.65 2.13
C ALA A 298 1.90 -20.27 0.80
N GLY A 299 1.17 -20.00 -0.29
CA GLY A 299 1.74 -20.05 -1.63
C GLY A 299 2.82 -18.98 -1.76
N ILE A 300 3.89 -19.30 -2.47
CA ILE A 300 5.05 -18.42 -2.64
C ILE A 300 5.37 -18.16 -4.11
N GLY A 301 4.41 -18.44 -5.01
CA GLY A 301 4.63 -18.32 -6.44
C GLY A 301 5.62 -19.37 -6.98
N ASP A 302 6.13 -19.16 -8.18
CA ASP A 302 7.14 -20.01 -8.81
C ASP A 302 8.56 -19.51 -8.50
N VAL A 303 9.13 -20.02 -7.41
CA VAL A 303 10.46 -19.58 -6.93
C VAL A 303 11.60 -20.24 -7.70
N ASN A 304 11.30 -21.08 -8.69
CA ASN A 304 12.26 -21.91 -9.38
C ASN A 304 12.16 -21.86 -10.91
N ASN A 305 11.20 -21.10 -11.44
CA ASN A 305 10.91 -20.89 -12.86
C ASN A 305 10.57 -22.18 -13.62
N ASP A 306 9.73 -23.04 -13.04
CA ASP A 306 9.17 -24.21 -13.71
C ASP A 306 7.69 -24.08 -14.13
N ASN A 307 7.11 -22.90 -13.92
CA ASN A 307 5.72 -22.49 -14.13
C ASN A 307 4.71 -23.29 -13.30
N ILE A 308 5.13 -23.81 -12.15
CA ILE A 308 4.25 -24.44 -11.18
C ILE A 308 4.41 -23.67 -9.88
N ALA A 309 3.30 -23.34 -9.22
CA ALA A 309 3.36 -22.63 -7.96
C ALA A 309 3.99 -23.51 -6.86
N ASP A 310 4.73 -22.86 -5.98
CA ASP A 310 5.42 -23.43 -4.84
C ASP A 310 4.76 -22.96 -3.53
N PHE A 311 5.07 -23.61 -2.42
CA PHE A 311 4.54 -23.19 -1.12
C PHE A 311 5.50 -23.44 0.04
N ILE A 312 5.20 -22.78 1.16
CA ILE A 312 5.96 -22.90 2.39
C ILE A 312 5.04 -23.15 3.61
N VAL A 313 5.56 -23.90 4.58
CA VAL A 313 4.87 -24.28 5.81
C VAL A 313 5.73 -23.92 7.02
N GLY A 314 5.14 -23.17 7.95
CA GLY A 314 5.72 -22.82 9.24
C GLY A 314 5.51 -23.88 10.32
N ALA A 315 6.52 -24.08 11.16
CA ALA A 315 6.51 -24.92 12.36
C ALA A 315 7.24 -24.19 13.51
N PRO A 316 6.63 -23.12 14.08
CA PRO A 316 7.30 -22.23 15.03
C PRO A 316 7.72 -22.93 16.33
N GLY A 317 7.04 -24.02 16.70
CA GLY A 317 7.37 -24.81 17.88
C GLY A 317 8.52 -25.81 17.68
N PHE A 318 9.09 -25.91 16.47
CA PHE A 318 10.12 -26.92 16.19
C PHE A 318 11.36 -26.75 17.07
N GLU A 319 11.83 -27.87 17.60
CA GLU A 319 13.02 -27.95 18.44
C GLU A 319 14.10 -28.79 17.72
N PRO A 320 15.10 -28.18 17.04
CA PRO A 320 16.17 -28.93 16.36
C PRO A 320 16.99 -29.76 17.35
N ASN A 321 17.00 -29.35 18.61
CA ASN A 321 17.58 -30.05 19.75
C ASN A 321 16.91 -29.56 21.04
N PHE A 322 16.92 -30.38 22.10
CA PHE A 322 16.37 -29.99 23.41
C PHE A 322 17.08 -28.80 24.09
N SER A 323 18.14 -28.25 23.49
CA SER A 323 18.84 -27.06 23.97
C SER A 323 18.37 -25.76 23.32
N GLN A 324 17.51 -25.82 22.31
CA GLN A 324 16.95 -24.68 21.60
C GLN A 324 15.42 -24.86 21.48
N PRO A 325 14.68 -24.81 22.61
CA PRO A 325 13.24 -24.94 22.57
C PRO A 325 12.63 -23.84 21.70
N LYS A 326 11.66 -24.21 20.86
CA LYS A 326 10.96 -23.32 19.93
C LYS A 326 11.88 -22.41 19.09
N ALA A 327 12.98 -22.95 18.58
CA ALA A 327 13.76 -22.21 17.58
C ALA A 327 12.96 -22.02 16.28
N GLY A 328 12.02 -22.94 16.01
CA GLY A 328 11.18 -22.90 14.83
C GLY A 328 11.86 -23.43 13.58
N LYS A 329 11.04 -23.71 12.56
CA LYS A 329 11.48 -24.21 11.25
C LYS A 329 10.42 -23.92 10.19
N ALA A 330 10.87 -23.61 8.98
CA ALA A 330 10.04 -23.51 7.79
C ALA A 330 10.39 -24.62 6.79
N TYR A 331 9.39 -25.16 6.09
CA TYR A 331 9.52 -26.21 5.08
C TYR A 331 8.97 -25.69 3.75
N MET A 332 9.83 -25.64 2.74
CA MET A 332 9.48 -25.21 1.39
C MET A 332 9.26 -26.42 0.50
N PHE A 333 8.25 -26.36 -0.36
CA PHE A 333 7.89 -27.39 -1.32
C PHE A 333 7.81 -26.77 -2.70
N LEU A 334 8.58 -27.34 -3.64
CA LEU A 334 8.36 -27.05 -5.05
C LEU A 334 7.16 -27.85 -5.55
N GLY A 335 6.29 -27.17 -6.31
CA GLY A 335 5.15 -27.69 -7.04
C GLY A 335 5.52 -28.84 -7.96
N ARG A 336 4.52 -29.64 -8.33
CA ARG A 336 4.72 -30.82 -9.18
C ARG A 336 3.42 -31.38 -9.74
N ALA A 337 3.52 -31.89 -10.97
CA ALA A 337 2.47 -32.66 -11.62
C ALA A 337 2.05 -33.98 -10.93
N SER A 338 2.84 -34.50 -9.98
CA SER A 338 2.49 -35.72 -9.26
C SER A 338 2.95 -35.67 -7.81
N TRP A 339 1.97 -35.83 -6.92
CA TRP A 339 2.13 -35.83 -5.47
C TRP A 339 2.16 -37.24 -4.85
N ASP A 340 2.31 -38.29 -5.67
CA ASP A 340 2.33 -39.67 -5.22
C ASP A 340 3.48 -39.94 -4.23
N GLY A 341 3.12 -40.45 -3.04
CA GLY A 341 4.09 -40.80 -2.00
C GLY A 341 4.65 -39.62 -1.19
N ILE A 342 4.16 -38.40 -1.44
CA ILE A 342 4.48 -37.21 -0.66
C ILE A 342 3.58 -37.17 0.57
N THR A 343 4.15 -37.36 1.76
CA THR A 343 3.37 -37.56 3.00
C THR A 343 4.00 -36.94 4.25
N SER A 344 5.18 -36.34 4.16
CA SER A 344 5.92 -35.85 5.32
C SER A 344 6.68 -34.56 5.00
N LEU A 345 6.55 -33.58 5.90
CA LEU A 345 7.26 -32.30 5.78
C LEU A 345 8.78 -32.52 5.74
N SER A 346 9.34 -33.23 6.70
CA SER A 346 10.79 -33.42 6.79
C SER A 346 11.37 -34.34 5.72
N ALA A 347 10.62 -35.35 5.26
CA ALA A 347 11.11 -36.28 4.25
C ALA A 347 10.99 -35.74 2.82
N ASN A 348 9.97 -34.92 2.55
CA ASN A 348 9.59 -34.54 1.19
C ASN A 348 9.77 -33.06 0.84
N ALA A 349 9.99 -32.17 1.82
CA ALA A 349 10.30 -30.78 1.52
C ALA A 349 11.49 -30.67 0.55
N THR A 350 11.46 -29.67 -0.30
CA THR A 350 12.55 -29.35 -1.23
C THR A 350 13.58 -28.43 -0.56
N GLY A 351 13.14 -27.51 0.30
CA GLY A 351 13.97 -26.68 1.18
C GLY A 351 13.51 -26.74 2.63
N SER A 352 14.41 -26.51 3.59
CA SER A 352 13.97 -26.24 4.98
C SER A 352 14.98 -25.47 5.80
N PHE A 353 14.48 -24.54 6.60
CA PHE A 353 15.25 -23.51 7.28
C PHE A 353 14.90 -23.54 8.77
N ARG A 354 15.87 -23.85 9.63
CA ARG A 354 15.68 -23.91 11.09
C ARG A 354 16.19 -22.63 11.75
N GLY A 355 15.50 -22.18 12.80
CA GLY A 355 15.96 -21.06 13.61
C GLY A 355 17.26 -21.32 14.35
N THR A 356 17.91 -20.25 14.78
CA THR A 356 19.27 -20.28 15.31
C THR A 356 19.32 -20.17 16.83
N ALA A 357 18.34 -19.52 17.46
CA ALA A 357 18.23 -19.39 18.91
C ALA A 357 16.89 -19.94 19.47
N ALA A 358 16.87 -20.15 20.79
CA ALA A 358 15.68 -20.63 21.48
C ALA A 358 14.63 -19.53 21.58
N GLY A 359 13.39 -19.83 21.24
CA GLY A 359 12.27 -18.90 21.33
C GLY A 359 12.08 -17.98 20.12
N ASP A 360 12.95 -18.03 19.11
CA ASP A 360 12.79 -17.21 17.90
C ASP A 360 11.47 -17.51 17.16
N GLU A 361 10.95 -18.73 17.30
CA GLU A 361 9.73 -19.22 16.66
C GLU A 361 9.71 -19.01 15.13
N VAL A 362 10.84 -19.26 14.45
CA VAL A 362 10.94 -19.18 12.98
C VAL A 362 9.81 -19.96 12.30
N GLY A 363 9.18 -19.31 11.32
CA GLY A 363 8.00 -19.84 10.63
C GLY A 363 6.70 -19.57 11.40
N PHE A 364 6.70 -18.59 12.32
CA PHE A 364 5.48 -18.09 12.95
C PHE A 364 4.52 -17.52 11.90
N SER A 365 5.07 -16.79 10.94
CA SER A 365 4.38 -16.28 9.74
C SER A 365 5.23 -16.60 8.51
N VAL A 366 4.57 -16.74 7.36
CA VAL A 366 5.18 -16.97 6.05
C VAL A 366 4.32 -16.29 4.99
N ALA A 367 4.94 -15.81 3.91
CA ALA A 367 4.25 -15.20 2.78
C ALA A 367 5.09 -15.34 1.50
N GLY A 368 4.42 -15.37 0.34
CA GLY A 368 5.05 -15.03 -0.94
C GLY A 368 5.30 -13.53 -1.00
N ALA A 369 6.47 -13.13 -1.49
CA ALA A 369 6.82 -11.73 -1.68
C ALA A 369 6.60 -11.28 -3.14
N GLY A 370 6.46 -12.22 -4.08
CA GLY A 370 6.52 -11.94 -5.51
C GLY A 370 7.96 -11.74 -5.96
N ASP A 371 8.17 -11.27 -7.19
CA ASP A 371 9.50 -10.98 -7.74
C ASP A 371 9.97 -9.59 -7.26
N VAL A 372 10.52 -9.53 -6.04
CA VAL A 372 10.89 -8.26 -5.40
C VAL A 372 12.17 -7.65 -5.98
N ASN A 373 12.88 -8.40 -6.83
CA ASN A 373 14.14 -7.96 -7.44
C ASN A 373 14.10 -7.90 -8.99
N GLY A 374 12.99 -8.26 -9.60
CA GLY A 374 12.74 -8.18 -11.04
C GLY A 374 13.59 -9.17 -11.86
N ASP A 375 13.98 -10.31 -11.29
CA ASP A 375 14.75 -11.34 -11.98
C ASP A 375 13.90 -12.43 -12.65
N GLY A 376 12.58 -12.36 -12.48
CA GLY A 376 11.56 -13.23 -13.04
C GLY A 376 11.35 -14.51 -12.24
N LEU A 377 11.76 -14.56 -10.98
CA LEU A 377 11.46 -15.65 -10.04
C LEU A 377 10.76 -15.07 -8.82
N ASP A 378 9.73 -15.76 -8.34
CA ASP A 378 9.06 -15.33 -7.11
C ASP A 378 9.98 -15.53 -5.88
N ASP A 379 9.86 -14.61 -4.93
CA ASP A 379 10.59 -14.58 -3.67
C ASP A 379 9.65 -14.86 -2.49
N PHE A 380 10.21 -15.11 -1.30
CA PHE A 380 9.39 -15.43 -0.13
C PHE A 380 9.97 -14.97 1.20
N LEU A 381 9.07 -14.85 2.17
CA LEU A 381 9.35 -14.34 3.51
C LEU A 381 9.09 -15.40 4.59
N VAL A 382 9.90 -15.37 5.63
CA VAL A 382 9.72 -16.15 6.85
C VAL A 382 9.87 -15.25 8.08
N GLY A 383 8.86 -15.21 8.95
CA GLY A 383 8.88 -14.40 10.17
C GLY A 383 9.38 -15.16 11.40
N ALA A 384 10.02 -14.41 12.30
CA ALA A 384 10.49 -14.84 13.62
C ALA A 384 10.29 -13.70 14.64
N PRO A 385 9.02 -13.39 15.00
CA PRO A 385 8.67 -12.21 15.78
C PRO A 385 9.27 -12.17 17.19
N PHE A 386 9.65 -13.32 17.74
CA PHE A 386 10.23 -13.41 19.08
C PHE A 386 11.76 -13.54 19.07
N SER A 387 12.40 -13.22 17.94
CA SER A 387 13.85 -13.12 17.85
C SER A 387 14.38 -11.80 18.43
N GLY A 388 15.72 -11.68 18.57
CA GLY A 388 16.37 -10.55 19.24
C GLY A 388 16.69 -10.81 20.71
N GLY A 389 16.40 -12.02 21.22
CA GLY A 389 16.65 -12.40 22.61
C GLY A 389 15.61 -11.78 23.55
N PRO A 390 15.97 -11.38 24.78
CA PRO A 390 14.99 -10.92 25.78
C PRO A 390 14.21 -9.65 25.41
N SER A 391 14.57 -8.99 24.30
CA SER A 391 13.91 -7.79 23.82
C SER A 391 12.83 -8.07 22.77
N ASP A 392 12.69 -9.30 22.25
CA ASP A 392 11.67 -9.68 21.26
C ASP A 392 11.46 -8.61 20.16
N THR A 393 12.56 -8.14 19.57
CA THR A 393 12.52 -7.12 18.50
C THR A 393 11.91 -7.68 17.22
N GLY A 394 12.03 -8.99 17.02
CA GLY A 394 11.54 -9.70 15.85
C GLY A 394 12.45 -9.57 14.63
N SER A 395 12.26 -10.50 13.68
CA SER A 395 13.02 -10.60 12.44
C SER A 395 12.17 -11.14 11.30
N VAL A 396 12.47 -10.71 10.08
CA VAL A 396 11.92 -11.23 8.83
C VAL A 396 13.07 -11.61 7.90
N TYR A 397 13.01 -12.82 7.37
CA TYR A 397 14.00 -13.36 6.44
C TYR A 397 13.40 -13.39 5.03
N LEU A 398 14.02 -12.65 4.11
CA LEU A 398 13.71 -12.69 2.68
C LEU A 398 14.64 -13.66 1.98
N PHE A 399 14.04 -14.48 1.14
CA PHE A 399 14.69 -15.49 0.31
C PHE A 399 14.38 -15.21 -1.14
N LEU A 400 15.43 -15.06 -1.94
CA LEU A 400 15.30 -14.83 -3.36
C LEU A 400 15.12 -16.16 -4.11
N GLY A 401 14.24 -16.14 -5.11
CA GLY A 401 13.99 -17.23 -6.05
C GLY A 401 15.28 -17.70 -6.71
N LYS A 402 15.40 -19.02 -6.94
CA LYS A 402 16.57 -19.59 -7.63
C LYS A 402 16.32 -20.94 -8.26
N THR A 403 16.91 -21.10 -9.45
CA THR A 403 16.92 -22.38 -10.21
C THR A 403 17.92 -23.41 -9.68
N ALA A 404 18.88 -23.01 -8.83
CA ALA A 404 19.91 -23.90 -8.31
C ALA A 404 19.39 -24.94 -7.30
N GLY A 405 18.11 -24.82 -6.91
CA GLY A 405 17.47 -25.66 -5.92
C GLY A 405 17.85 -25.29 -4.49
N TRP A 406 17.11 -25.86 -3.56
CA TRP A 406 17.20 -25.54 -2.14
C TRP A 406 17.78 -26.70 -1.34
N LEU A 407 18.48 -26.36 -0.25
CA LEU A 407 18.98 -27.35 0.68
C LEU A 407 18.01 -27.52 1.85
N ARG A 408 18.08 -28.68 2.48
CA ARG A 408 17.27 -29.00 3.66
C ARG A 408 18.05 -28.86 4.95
N ASP A 409 17.33 -28.51 6.00
CA ASP A 409 17.80 -28.42 7.37
C ASP A 409 19.02 -27.49 7.50
N ARG A 410 18.87 -26.29 6.93
CA ARG A 410 19.88 -25.23 6.95
C ARG A 410 19.54 -24.24 8.06
N LEU A 411 20.56 -23.62 8.66
CA LEU A 411 20.27 -22.49 9.55
C LEU A 411 19.70 -21.37 8.68
N ILE A 412 18.66 -20.72 9.17
CA ILE A 412 17.99 -19.65 8.42
C ILE A 412 18.97 -18.50 8.09
N ASP A 413 19.81 -18.12 9.06
CA ASP A 413 20.87 -17.11 8.89
C ASP A 413 21.96 -17.49 7.87
N ASP A 414 22.11 -18.77 7.52
CA ASP A 414 23.13 -19.19 6.54
C ASP A 414 22.61 -19.15 5.10
N ASP A 415 21.29 -19.06 4.92
CA ASP A 415 20.62 -19.28 3.63
C ASP A 415 19.71 -18.12 3.19
N ALA A 416 19.25 -17.26 4.10
CA ALA A 416 18.48 -16.07 3.76
C ALA A 416 19.34 -15.02 3.03
N ASP A 417 18.74 -14.28 2.11
CA ASP A 417 19.43 -13.28 1.30
C ASP A 417 19.43 -11.91 1.99
N VAL A 418 18.30 -11.55 2.61
CA VAL A 418 18.14 -10.32 3.39
C VAL A 418 17.47 -10.65 4.73
N LEU A 419 17.94 -9.99 5.79
CA LEU A 419 17.38 -10.07 7.13
C LEU A 419 16.92 -8.67 7.56
N TYR A 420 15.63 -8.52 7.78
CA TYR A 420 15.03 -7.34 8.38
C TYR A 420 14.85 -7.54 9.88
N THR A 421 15.27 -6.58 10.70
CA THR A 421 15.15 -6.67 12.17
C THR A 421 14.38 -5.49 12.73
N GLY A 422 13.46 -5.73 13.67
CA GLY A 422 12.88 -4.64 14.47
C GLY A 422 13.95 -3.91 15.29
N SER A 423 13.66 -2.66 15.67
CA SER A 423 14.63 -1.78 16.33
C SER A 423 14.29 -1.47 17.79
N GLY A 424 13.03 -1.64 18.19
CA GLY A 424 12.47 -1.48 19.53
C GLY A 424 12.25 -2.80 20.27
N THR A 425 12.05 -2.69 21.59
CA THR A 425 11.75 -3.84 22.46
C THR A 425 10.28 -4.21 22.32
N ASN A 426 9.98 -5.49 22.12
CA ASN A 426 8.66 -6.03 21.87
C ASN A 426 8.00 -5.50 20.59
N ASP A 427 8.76 -5.03 19.59
CA ASP A 427 8.16 -4.64 18.31
C ASP A 427 7.49 -5.83 17.61
N LEU A 428 8.03 -7.04 17.81
CA LEU A 428 7.57 -8.29 17.20
C LEU A 428 7.58 -8.27 15.67
N ALA A 429 8.63 -7.71 15.05
CA ALA A 429 8.76 -7.67 13.60
C ALA A 429 8.62 -9.06 12.95
N GLY A 430 7.74 -9.16 11.96
CA GLY A 430 7.40 -10.43 11.30
C GLY A 430 6.26 -11.17 11.99
N TYR A 431 5.43 -10.50 12.78
CA TYR A 431 4.25 -11.11 13.38
C TYR A 431 3.24 -11.55 12.30
N ALA A 432 2.94 -10.65 11.36
CA ALA A 432 2.20 -10.93 10.15
C ALA A 432 2.99 -10.42 8.93
N LEU A 433 2.82 -11.12 7.81
CA LEU A 433 3.51 -10.87 6.54
C LEU A 433 2.48 -10.94 5.41
N GLY A 434 2.71 -10.18 4.35
CA GLY A 434 1.95 -10.21 3.10
C GLY A 434 2.84 -9.71 1.96
N GLY A 435 2.39 -9.78 0.72
CA GLY A 435 3.17 -9.34 -0.44
C GLY A 435 2.70 -10.00 -1.72
N GLY A 436 3.53 -9.91 -2.76
CA GLY A 436 3.28 -10.51 -4.07
C GLY A 436 2.58 -9.59 -5.04
N THR A 437 2.67 -8.28 -4.80
CA THR A 437 2.08 -7.27 -5.67
C THR A 437 2.93 -6.01 -5.67
N ASP A 438 3.19 -5.47 -6.85
CA ASP A 438 3.75 -4.15 -7.11
C ASP A 438 2.73 -3.04 -6.78
N ILE A 439 2.81 -2.46 -5.58
CA ILE A 439 1.84 -1.48 -5.07
C ILE A 439 2.09 -0.08 -5.65
N ASN A 440 3.33 0.20 -6.06
CA ASN A 440 3.76 1.49 -6.58
C ASN A 440 3.93 1.49 -8.11
N GLN A 441 3.69 0.35 -8.77
CA GLN A 441 3.84 0.11 -10.20
C GLN A 441 5.24 0.42 -10.76
N ASP A 442 6.29 0.21 -9.98
CA ASP A 442 7.68 0.44 -10.42
C ASP A 442 8.31 -0.76 -11.16
N GLY A 443 7.56 -1.85 -11.29
CA GLY A 443 7.94 -3.09 -11.95
C GLY A 443 8.56 -4.13 -11.03
N PHE A 444 8.57 -3.92 -9.71
CA PHE A 444 9.03 -4.88 -8.72
C PHE A 444 7.89 -5.18 -7.74
N ASP A 445 7.74 -6.45 -7.35
CA ASP A 445 6.73 -6.77 -6.34
C ASP A 445 7.16 -6.23 -4.96
N ASP A 446 6.16 -5.83 -4.17
CA ASP A 446 6.34 -5.28 -2.84
C ASP A 446 5.80 -6.23 -1.77
N PHE A 447 6.18 -5.95 -0.52
CA PHE A 447 5.75 -6.78 0.60
C PHE A 447 5.53 -6.02 1.90
N LEU A 448 4.80 -6.69 2.80
CA LEU A 448 4.36 -6.16 4.07
C LEU A 448 5.09 -6.82 5.23
N VAL A 449 5.49 -6.00 6.20
CA VAL A 449 6.03 -6.45 7.48
C VAL A 449 5.29 -5.76 8.61
N SER A 450 4.67 -6.52 9.51
CA SER A 450 4.03 -5.95 10.69
C SER A 450 4.86 -6.05 11.97
N MET A 451 4.66 -5.08 12.84
CA MET A 451 5.19 -4.93 14.18
C MET A 451 4.06 -4.50 15.12
N PRO A 452 3.17 -5.42 15.54
CA PRO A 452 1.90 -5.04 16.18
C PRO A 452 2.04 -4.47 17.58
N GLN A 453 3.25 -4.45 18.14
CA GLN A 453 3.57 -3.90 19.44
C GLN A 453 4.63 -2.79 19.38
N ALA A 454 4.99 -2.33 18.18
CA ALA A 454 5.89 -1.19 18.04
C ALA A 454 5.32 0.07 18.72
N ASP A 455 6.20 0.78 19.40
CA ASP A 455 5.91 2.04 20.10
C ASP A 455 6.16 3.23 19.16
N LEU A 456 5.40 4.33 19.32
CA LEU A 456 5.73 5.61 18.68
C LEU A 456 6.90 6.30 19.41
N GLN A 457 7.65 7.15 18.70
CA GLN A 457 8.61 8.04 19.35
C GLN A 457 7.88 8.93 20.37
N GLY A 458 8.35 8.95 21.63
CA GLY A 458 7.73 9.75 22.71
C GLY A 458 7.02 8.94 23.82
N GLY A 459 6.92 7.61 23.69
CA GLY A 459 6.57 6.70 24.79
C GLY A 459 5.09 6.32 24.92
N THR A 460 4.30 6.43 23.85
CA THR A 460 3.00 5.74 23.73
C THR A 460 3.27 4.30 23.28
N SER A 461 3.07 3.35 24.21
CA SER A 461 3.40 1.95 23.97
C SER A 461 2.34 1.23 23.14
N GLY A 462 2.75 0.44 22.15
CA GLY A 462 1.92 -0.58 21.49
C GLY A 462 0.84 -0.07 20.53
N THR A 463 1.05 1.04 19.83
CA THR A 463 0.13 1.48 18.75
C THR A 463 0.18 0.53 17.55
N GLY A 464 1.31 -0.14 17.34
CA GLY A 464 1.53 -1.08 16.24
C GLY A 464 1.92 -0.37 14.94
N LYS A 465 2.79 -1.02 14.16
CA LYS A 465 3.26 -0.53 12.86
C LYS A 465 3.14 -1.57 11.76
N VAL A 466 2.88 -1.12 10.55
CA VAL A 466 2.93 -1.94 9.32
C VAL A 466 3.82 -1.21 8.31
N PHE A 467 4.80 -1.91 7.77
CA PHE A 467 5.68 -1.41 6.72
C PHE A 467 5.25 -2.01 5.38
N VAL A 468 5.13 -1.16 4.37
CA VAL A 468 5.22 -1.54 2.95
C VAL A 468 6.69 -1.38 2.57
N ILE A 469 7.32 -2.42 2.06
CA ILE A 469 8.72 -2.40 1.66
C ILE A 469 8.75 -2.55 0.14
N TYR A 470 9.33 -1.55 -0.53
CA TYR A 470 9.38 -1.55 -1.98
C TYR A 470 10.45 -2.49 -2.54
N GLY A 471 10.07 -3.22 -3.57
CA GLY A 471 10.95 -4.01 -4.41
C GLY A 471 11.99 -3.14 -5.11
N ARG A 472 13.08 -3.75 -5.58
CA ARG A 472 14.10 -3.13 -6.43
C ARG A 472 15.14 -4.15 -6.87
N SER A 473 15.68 -3.93 -8.07
CA SER A 473 16.76 -4.74 -8.66
C SER A 473 18.01 -4.96 -7.81
N THR A 474 18.26 -4.09 -6.81
CA THR A 474 19.44 -4.21 -5.92
C THR A 474 19.19 -5.02 -4.64
N LEU A 475 17.96 -5.50 -4.39
CA LEU A 475 17.67 -6.32 -3.21
C LEU A 475 18.45 -7.65 -3.29
N GLY A 476 19.15 -7.98 -2.20
CA GLY A 476 20.00 -9.18 -2.11
C GLY A 476 21.27 -9.18 -2.98
N THR A 477 21.43 -8.27 -3.93
CA THR A 477 22.66 -8.15 -4.75
C THR A 477 23.71 -7.31 -4.03
N VAL A 478 24.48 -7.96 -3.15
CA VAL A 478 25.60 -7.29 -2.50
C VAL A 478 26.89 -8.02 -2.83
N GLY A 479 27.71 -7.38 -3.68
CA GLY A 479 29.02 -7.89 -4.06
C GLY A 479 29.87 -8.22 -2.83
N ASN A 480 30.16 -9.50 -2.62
CA ASN A 480 31.08 -10.03 -1.60
C ASN A 480 30.83 -9.61 -0.13
N THR A 481 29.64 -9.17 0.26
CA THR A 481 29.29 -9.06 1.70
C THR A 481 28.89 -10.42 2.27
N PRO A 482 29.04 -10.64 3.59
CA PRO A 482 28.47 -11.81 4.25
C PRO A 482 26.94 -11.75 4.14
N LEU A 483 26.31 -12.86 3.74
CA LEU A 483 24.87 -13.04 3.82
C LEU A 483 24.46 -13.43 5.26
N PRO A 484 23.25 -13.05 5.71
CA PRO A 484 22.29 -12.20 4.99
C PRO A 484 22.72 -10.72 5.04
N THR A 485 22.24 -9.93 4.07
CA THR A 485 22.32 -8.48 4.20
C THR A 485 21.37 -8.03 5.31
N VAL A 486 21.88 -7.40 6.37
CA VAL A 486 21.06 -6.99 7.51
C VAL A 486 20.56 -5.57 7.31
N ILE A 487 19.25 -5.40 7.37
CA ILE A 487 18.54 -4.12 7.29
C ILE A 487 17.77 -3.93 8.59
N GLY A 488 18.11 -2.90 9.38
CA GLY A 488 17.28 -2.52 10.52
C GLY A 488 16.03 -1.82 10.01
N LEU A 489 14.85 -2.24 10.46
CA LEU A 489 13.62 -1.52 10.18
C LEU A 489 13.61 -0.26 11.08
N PRO A 490 13.72 0.93 10.48
CA PRO A 490 13.83 2.19 11.21
C PRO A 490 12.49 2.57 11.86
N SER A 491 12.49 3.66 12.64
CA SER A 491 11.24 4.22 13.16
C SER A 491 10.32 4.74 12.05
N SER A 492 10.87 5.27 10.95
CA SER A 492 10.18 5.61 9.70
C SER A 492 11.06 5.20 8.51
N ILE A 493 10.45 4.64 7.45
CA ILE A 493 11.14 4.35 6.19
C ILE A 493 11.00 5.59 5.30
N GLY A 494 12.10 6.12 4.76
CA GLY A 494 12.01 7.19 3.77
C GLY A 494 11.24 6.70 2.54
N GLN A 495 10.35 7.52 1.98
CA GLN A 495 9.39 7.13 0.93
C GLN A 495 10.01 6.39 -0.27
N ALA A 496 11.27 6.65 -0.59
CA ALA A 496 12.01 5.95 -1.65
C ALA A 496 12.30 4.45 -1.36
N ALA A 497 12.11 3.98 -0.13
CA ALA A 497 12.34 2.61 0.28
C ALA A 497 11.05 1.86 0.71
N GLY A 498 9.91 2.55 0.75
CA GLY A 498 8.63 2.01 1.20
C GLY A 498 7.77 3.03 1.94
N LEU A 499 6.74 2.56 2.63
CA LEU A 499 5.85 3.35 3.49
C LEU A 499 5.75 2.70 4.87
N SER A 500 5.46 3.49 5.90
CA SER A 500 5.13 2.99 7.23
C SER A 500 3.80 3.54 7.71
N TYR A 501 2.96 2.66 8.25
CA TYR A 501 1.65 2.98 8.81
C TYR A 501 1.64 2.71 10.31
N VAL A 502 1.10 3.65 11.08
CA VAL A 502 0.98 3.56 12.55
C VAL A 502 -0.48 3.47 12.99
N GLY A 503 -0.74 2.61 13.97
CA GLY A 503 -2.06 2.49 14.58
C GLY A 503 -2.47 3.73 15.38
N GLU A 504 -3.77 3.99 15.43
CA GLU A 504 -4.37 5.16 16.09
C GLU A 504 -4.29 5.12 17.63
N ASP A 505 -4.34 3.91 18.19
CA ASP A 505 -4.59 3.67 19.61
C ASP A 505 -3.59 2.67 20.17
N VAL A 506 -3.14 2.92 21.41
CA VAL A 506 -2.24 2.03 22.16
C VAL A 506 -2.89 0.69 22.49
N ASP A 507 -2.08 -0.37 22.51
CA ASP A 507 -2.46 -1.75 22.85
C ASP A 507 -3.60 -2.33 21.99
N THR A 508 -3.79 -1.82 20.77
CA THR A 508 -4.81 -2.32 19.83
C THR A 508 -4.33 -3.48 18.96
N PHE A 509 -3.03 -3.76 19.02
CA PHE A 509 -2.39 -4.84 18.27
C PHE A 509 -2.58 -4.64 16.76
N THR A 510 -2.50 -3.39 16.30
CA THR A 510 -2.63 -3.01 14.89
C THR A 510 -1.50 -3.63 14.06
N GLY A 511 -1.82 -4.25 12.93
CA GLY A 511 -0.88 -5.10 12.18
C GLY A 511 -0.89 -6.56 12.62
N SER A 512 -1.89 -6.99 13.41
CA SER A 512 -2.04 -8.40 13.80
C SER A 512 -2.30 -9.34 12.62
N ALA A 513 -2.88 -8.80 11.56
CA ALA A 513 -3.06 -9.44 10.26
C ALA A 513 -2.88 -8.36 9.18
N VAL A 514 -2.32 -8.74 8.03
CA VAL A 514 -2.12 -7.85 6.89
C VAL A 514 -2.39 -8.62 5.60
N ALA A 515 -2.87 -7.94 4.55
CA ALA A 515 -3.04 -8.52 3.22
C ALA A 515 -3.03 -7.42 2.15
N MET A 516 -2.62 -7.76 0.93
CA MET A 516 -2.82 -6.93 -0.26
C MET A 516 -3.99 -7.53 -1.06
N PRO A 517 -5.22 -6.98 -0.97
CA PRO A 517 -6.38 -7.55 -1.67
C PRO A 517 -6.36 -7.36 -3.19
N GLY A 518 -5.43 -6.56 -3.73
CA GLY A 518 -5.48 -6.07 -5.11
C GLY A 518 -6.16 -4.71 -5.19
N ASP A 519 -6.42 -4.23 -6.40
CA ASP A 519 -7.08 -2.94 -6.67
C ASP A 519 -8.60 -3.05 -6.43
N VAL A 520 -9.03 -2.95 -5.18
CA VAL A 520 -10.45 -3.10 -4.81
C VAL A 520 -11.26 -1.86 -5.16
N ASN A 521 -10.60 -0.72 -5.37
CA ASN A 521 -11.25 0.54 -5.71
C ASN A 521 -11.25 0.85 -7.23
N GLY A 522 -10.65 0.00 -8.06
CA GLY A 522 -10.63 0.14 -9.51
C GLY A 522 -9.79 1.32 -10.03
N ASP A 523 -8.82 1.83 -9.26
CA ASP A 523 -7.92 2.92 -9.68
C ASP A 523 -6.59 2.42 -10.27
N LEU A 524 -6.48 1.11 -10.47
CA LEU A 524 -5.34 0.35 -10.97
C LEU A 524 -4.19 0.20 -9.96
N PHE A 525 -4.23 0.84 -8.80
CA PHE A 525 -3.22 0.65 -7.77
C PHE A 525 -3.69 -0.39 -6.76
N PRO A 526 -2.85 -1.40 -6.46
CA PRO A 526 -3.19 -2.39 -5.45
C PRO A 526 -3.38 -1.77 -4.07
N ASP A 527 -4.36 -2.28 -3.32
CA ASP A 527 -4.71 -1.75 -2.01
C ASP A 527 -4.09 -2.57 -0.87
N LEU A 528 -4.27 -2.09 0.35
CA LEU A 528 -3.76 -2.70 1.59
C LEU A 528 -4.87 -2.89 2.62
N LEU A 529 -4.87 -4.05 3.28
CA LEU A 529 -5.68 -4.35 4.46
C LEU A 529 -4.81 -4.54 5.70
N VAL A 530 -5.23 -3.91 6.81
CA VAL A 530 -4.56 -4.03 8.12
C VAL A 530 -5.58 -4.37 9.20
N GLY A 531 -5.33 -5.44 9.95
CA GLY A 531 -6.14 -5.84 11.10
C GLY A 531 -5.62 -5.28 12.43
N ALA A 532 -6.54 -4.90 13.31
CA ALA A 532 -6.27 -4.51 14.70
C ALA A 532 -7.23 -5.25 15.63
N ALA A 533 -6.93 -6.53 15.89
CA ALA A 533 -7.85 -7.47 16.52
C ALA A 533 -8.26 -7.07 17.96
N ASP A 534 -7.43 -6.31 18.67
CA ASP A 534 -7.66 -5.91 20.06
C ASP A 534 -8.24 -4.49 20.22
N PHE A 535 -8.52 -3.81 19.10
CA PHE A 535 -9.15 -2.49 19.08
C PHE A 535 -10.42 -2.42 19.95
N THR A 536 -10.60 -1.30 20.65
CA THR A 536 -11.65 -1.11 21.66
C THR A 536 -12.24 0.30 21.57
N ASN A 537 -13.49 0.42 21.10
CA ASN A 537 -14.24 1.68 21.05
C ASN A 537 -15.55 1.58 21.85
N GLY A 538 -15.45 1.72 23.17
CA GLY A 538 -16.59 1.56 24.08
C GLY A 538 -16.98 0.10 24.38
N ALA A 539 -16.45 -0.88 23.63
CA ALA A 539 -16.56 -2.31 23.88
C ALA A 539 -15.20 -3.01 23.75
N ALA A 540 -14.82 -3.82 24.74
CA ALA A 540 -13.49 -4.45 24.77
C ALA A 540 -13.28 -5.45 23.62
N LYS A 541 -12.13 -5.38 22.95
CA LYS A 541 -11.73 -6.28 21.84
C LYS A 541 -12.82 -6.38 20.76
N GLN A 542 -13.40 -5.25 20.40
CA GLN A 542 -14.34 -5.17 19.29
C GLN A 542 -13.61 -5.51 17.98
N GLY A 543 -12.34 -5.13 17.88
CA GLY A 543 -11.52 -5.30 16.69
C GLY A 543 -11.86 -4.27 15.62
N LYS A 544 -10.93 -4.07 14.68
CA LYS A 544 -11.06 -3.15 13.55
C LYS A 544 -10.22 -3.67 12.38
N ALA A 545 -10.67 -3.44 11.15
CA ALA A 545 -9.87 -3.66 9.95
C ALA A 545 -9.82 -2.36 9.14
N TYR A 546 -8.64 -1.98 8.67
CA TYR A 546 -8.39 -0.81 7.85
C TYR A 546 -8.21 -1.25 6.41
N LEU A 547 -8.79 -0.49 5.48
CA LEU A 547 -8.52 -0.55 4.05
C LEU A 547 -7.86 0.77 3.66
N LEU A 548 -6.70 0.66 3.02
CA LEU A 548 -5.93 1.79 2.51
C LEU A 548 -5.78 1.60 1.01
N PHE A 549 -6.04 2.66 0.26
CA PHE A 549 -5.90 2.61 -1.17
C PHE A 549 -4.44 2.78 -1.59
N GLY A 550 -4.05 2.00 -2.60
CA GLY A 550 -2.80 2.22 -3.30
C GLY A 550 -2.77 3.63 -3.89
N VAL A 551 -1.58 4.21 -4.00
CA VAL A 551 -1.37 5.51 -4.63
C VAL A 551 -0.21 5.38 -5.61
N GLY A 552 -0.43 5.83 -6.84
CA GLY A 552 0.57 5.77 -7.89
C GLY A 552 1.73 6.75 -7.71
N PRO A 553 2.83 6.55 -8.48
CA PRO A 553 3.95 7.47 -8.47
C PRO A 553 3.49 8.88 -8.86
N GLY A 554 3.75 9.85 -7.99
CA GLY A 554 3.38 11.25 -8.20
C GLY A 554 1.99 11.65 -7.66
N THR A 555 1.18 10.70 -7.19
CA THR A 555 0.03 11.04 -6.36
C THR A 555 0.48 11.16 -4.91
N SER A 556 0.26 12.32 -4.29
CA SER A 556 0.67 12.50 -2.90
C SER A 556 -0.14 11.55 -1.99
N PRO A 557 0.49 10.91 -0.98
CA PRO A 557 -0.19 10.04 -0.01
C PRO A 557 -1.23 10.76 0.87
N CYS A 558 -1.50 12.05 0.63
CA CYS A 558 -2.46 12.90 1.34
C CYS A 558 -3.92 12.40 1.31
N ARG A 559 -4.23 11.33 0.56
CA ARG A 559 -5.52 10.63 0.65
C ARG A 559 -5.72 9.98 2.02
N ALA A 560 -4.65 9.50 2.63
CA ALA A 560 -4.65 9.07 4.03
C ALA A 560 -4.55 10.26 5.00
N SER A 561 -5.29 11.35 4.78
CA SER A 561 -5.40 12.48 5.74
C SER A 561 -6.78 13.14 5.80
N GLY A 562 -7.81 12.58 5.15
CA GLY A 562 -9.17 13.11 5.24
C GLY A 562 -9.37 14.49 4.60
N VAL A 563 -8.48 14.90 3.71
CA VAL A 563 -8.60 16.10 2.87
C VAL A 563 -8.78 15.66 1.41
N SER A 564 -9.63 16.34 0.65
CA SER A 564 -9.68 16.11 -0.81
C SER A 564 -8.33 16.45 -1.41
N CYS A 565 -7.75 15.57 -2.23
CA CYS A 565 -6.60 15.88 -3.08
C CYS A 565 -6.96 17.07 -3.98
N SER A 566 -6.63 18.27 -3.53
CA SER A 566 -6.76 19.49 -4.31
C SER A 566 -5.51 20.36 -4.26
N GLU A 567 -4.40 19.88 -3.70
CA GLU A 567 -3.20 20.70 -3.55
C GLU A 567 -1.96 19.90 -3.98
N CYS A 568 -1.58 20.12 -5.23
CA CYS A 568 -0.29 19.77 -5.79
C CYS A 568 0.84 20.46 -5.02
N VAL A 569 2.00 19.83 -4.91
CA VAL A 569 3.21 20.38 -4.24
C VAL A 569 3.66 21.71 -4.87
N SER A 570 3.33 21.93 -6.15
CA SER A 570 3.52 23.20 -6.88
C SER A 570 2.23 24.03 -7.08
N GLY A 571 1.09 23.52 -6.59
CA GLY A 571 -0.20 24.21 -6.53
C GLY A 571 -1.01 24.28 -7.83
N ARG A 572 -0.75 23.43 -8.83
CA ARG A 572 -1.53 23.46 -10.07
C ARG A 572 -1.80 22.07 -10.67
N ASP A 573 -3.09 21.77 -10.78
CA ASP A 573 -3.71 20.76 -11.64
C ASP A 573 -4.62 21.58 -12.58
N THR A 574 -4.13 21.81 -13.81
CA THR A 574 -4.70 22.79 -14.72
C THR A 574 -6.01 22.30 -15.36
N ASP A 575 -6.18 21.00 -15.53
CA ASP A 575 -7.35 20.42 -16.18
C ASP A 575 -8.35 19.75 -15.22
N GLY A 576 -7.96 19.59 -13.95
CA GLY A 576 -8.79 19.14 -12.85
C GLY A 576 -9.03 17.63 -12.83
N ASP A 577 -8.09 16.84 -13.35
CA ASP A 577 -8.22 15.39 -13.44
C ASP A 577 -7.64 14.63 -12.23
N GLY A 578 -6.93 15.34 -11.34
CA GLY A 578 -6.34 14.79 -10.13
C GLY A 578 -4.85 14.42 -10.23
N VAL A 579 -4.20 14.65 -11.37
CA VAL A 579 -2.75 14.56 -11.55
C VAL A 579 -2.16 15.97 -11.58
N CYS A 580 -0.99 16.17 -10.97
CA CYS A 580 -0.37 17.50 -10.90
C CYS A 580 0.37 17.84 -12.19
N ASP A 581 0.35 19.11 -12.62
CA ASP A 581 0.90 19.57 -13.91
C ASP A 581 2.35 19.11 -14.19
N ASP A 582 3.16 18.91 -13.14
CA ASP A 582 4.56 18.47 -13.21
C ASP A 582 4.74 16.95 -13.40
N LEU A 583 3.68 16.19 -13.17
CA LEU A 583 3.60 14.74 -13.26
C LEU A 583 2.56 14.29 -14.31
N ASP A 584 1.75 15.22 -14.80
CA ASP A 584 0.72 15.01 -15.80
C ASP A 584 1.32 14.99 -17.21
N ASN A 585 1.17 13.88 -17.92
CA ASN A 585 1.58 13.74 -19.31
C ASN A 585 0.60 14.36 -20.32
N CYS A 586 -0.53 14.90 -19.86
CA CYS A 586 -1.38 15.86 -20.58
C CYS A 586 -1.96 16.98 -19.68
N PRO A 587 -1.14 17.94 -19.18
CA PRO A 587 -1.51 18.95 -18.16
C PRO A 587 -2.72 19.84 -18.44
N PHE A 588 -3.28 19.81 -19.65
CA PHE A 588 -4.36 20.70 -20.09
C PHE A 588 -5.57 19.90 -20.57
N ARG A 589 -5.55 18.58 -20.44
CA ARG A 589 -6.50 17.66 -21.08
C ARG A 589 -6.65 16.38 -20.26
N ALA A 590 -7.58 16.45 -19.32
CA ALA A 590 -7.88 15.41 -18.34
C ALA A 590 -7.71 13.97 -18.85
N ASN A 591 -6.73 13.29 -18.28
CA ASN A 591 -6.38 11.89 -18.41
C ASN A 591 -5.80 11.37 -17.09
N SER A 592 -6.66 11.25 -16.09
CA SER A 592 -6.28 10.76 -14.76
C SER A 592 -5.62 9.35 -14.75
N ASP A 593 -5.70 8.61 -15.86
CA ASP A 593 -5.05 7.30 -16.05
C ASP A 593 -3.63 7.37 -16.63
N GLN A 594 -3.18 8.55 -17.04
CA GLN A 594 -1.84 8.84 -17.56
C GLN A 594 -1.39 7.89 -18.69
N THR A 595 -2.32 7.35 -19.47
CA THR A 595 -1.98 6.33 -20.48
C THR A 595 -1.07 6.90 -21.58
N ASP A 596 0.15 6.38 -21.69
CA ASP A 596 1.14 6.69 -22.75
C ASP A 596 1.51 5.38 -23.49
N THR A 597 0.98 5.21 -24.71
CA THR A 597 1.13 3.93 -25.45
C THR A 597 2.47 3.79 -26.17
N ASP A 598 3.15 4.87 -26.50
CA ASP A 598 4.41 4.82 -27.23
C ASP A 598 5.64 5.22 -26.41
N GLY A 599 5.42 5.66 -25.17
CA GLY A 599 6.43 5.83 -24.13
C GLY A 599 7.29 7.07 -24.33
N ASP A 600 6.78 8.08 -25.03
CA ASP A 600 7.51 9.31 -25.31
C ASP A 600 7.29 10.41 -24.24
N GLY A 601 6.45 10.12 -23.24
CA GLY A 601 6.13 11.00 -22.13
C GLY A 601 4.95 11.95 -22.40
N ILE A 602 4.21 11.75 -23.50
CA ILE A 602 3.01 12.51 -23.85
C ILE A 602 1.80 11.56 -23.77
N GLY A 603 0.76 11.94 -23.04
CA GLY A 603 -0.40 11.08 -22.87
C GLY A 603 -1.21 10.93 -24.16
N ASN A 604 -1.81 9.75 -24.36
CA ASN A 604 -2.57 9.38 -25.56
C ASN A 604 -3.65 10.40 -25.98
N VAL A 605 -4.21 11.16 -25.03
CA VAL A 605 -5.31 12.11 -25.30
C VAL A 605 -4.83 13.45 -25.85
N CYS A 606 -3.56 13.79 -25.63
CA CYS A 606 -2.86 14.95 -26.16
C CYS A 606 -1.72 14.55 -27.13
N ASP A 607 -1.53 13.26 -27.38
CA ASP A 607 -0.65 12.73 -28.42
C ASP A 607 -1.37 12.71 -29.79
N ASN A 608 -0.73 13.37 -30.74
CA ASN A 608 -1.08 13.40 -32.14
C ASN A 608 0.17 13.14 -32.98
N SER A 609 0.31 11.88 -33.40
CA SER A 609 1.33 11.39 -34.35
C SER A 609 1.48 12.17 -35.68
N SER A 610 0.54 13.05 -36.03
CA SER A 610 0.67 13.95 -37.19
C SER A 610 1.49 15.22 -36.88
N CYS A 611 1.82 15.45 -35.62
CA CYS A 611 2.52 16.61 -35.09
C CYS A 611 4.04 16.44 -35.06
N THR A 612 4.74 17.56 -35.11
CA THR A 612 6.19 17.56 -34.95
C THR A 612 6.46 17.54 -33.44
N ASN A 613 7.03 16.43 -32.92
CA ASN A 613 7.17 16.10 -31.48
C ASN A 613 5.88 15.60 -30.79
N GLY A 614 4.89 15.09 -31.52
CA GLY A 614 3.76 14.37 -30.90
C GLY A 614 2.66 15.22 -30.24
N ILE A 615 2.91 16.45 -29.79
CA ILE A 615 1.96 17.15 -28.89
C ILE A 615 0.83 17.94 -29.62
N ASP A 616 -0.40 17.73 -29.14
CA ASP A 616 -1.65 18.46 -29.39
C ASP A 616 -2.38 18.63 -28.03
N SER A 617 -1.92 19.59 -27.22
CA SER A 617 -2.21 19.75 -25.79
C SER A 617 -3.69 19.98 -25.47
N ASP A 618 -4.48 20.55 -26.37
CA ASP A 618 -5.93 20.70 -26.20
C ASP A 618 -6.76 19.69 -27.02
N GLY A 619 -6.08 18.99 -27.92
CA GLY A 619 -6.58 17.94 -28.79
C GLY A 619 -7.76 18.37 -29.66
N ASP A 620 -7.71 19.59 -30.19
CA ASP A 620 -8.60 20.08 -31.23
C ASP A 620 -8.22 19.61 -32.65
N GLY A 621 -7.06 18.95 -32.77
CA GLY A 621 -6.50 18.42 -34.01
C GLY A 621 -5.48 19.34 -34.67
N VAL A 622 -5.09 20.45 -34.03
CA VAL A 622 -4.03 21.36 -34.46
C VAL A 622 -2.84 21.23 -33.51
N CYS A 623 -1.71 20.77 -34.05
CA CYS A 623 -0.47 20.63 -33.28
C CYS A 623 -0.05 21.91 -32.58
N ASP A 624 0.44 21.84 -31.34
CA ASP A 624 0.84 22.98 -30.50
C ASP A 624 1.75 23.98 -31.22
N ALA A 625 2.75 23.46 -31.95
CA ALA A 625 3.70 24.30 -32.69
C ALA A 625 3.03 25.15 -33.81
N SER A 626 1.81 24.79 -34.20
CA SER A 626 0.99 25.42 -35.22
C SER A 626 -0.33 25.98 -34.67
N ASP A 627 -0.60 25.80 -33.37
CA ASP A 627 -1.83 26.22 -32.72
C ASP A 627 -1.65 27.63 -32.11
N PRO A 628 -2.48 28.63 -32.49
CA PRO A 628 -2.51 29.92 -31.83
C PRO A 628 -3.04 29.89 -30.38
N CYS A 629 -3.67 28.79 -29.95
CA CYS A 629 -4.26 28.58 -28.63
C CYS A 629 -3.96 27.18 -28.05
N PRO A 630 -2.69 26.74 -27.91
CA PRO A 630 -2.33 25.31 -27.70
C PRO A 630 -3.00 24.62 -26.50
N TYR A 631 -3.55 25.38 -25.56
CA TYR A 631 -4.13 24.88 -24.31
C TYR A 631 -5.65 25.14 -24.23
N ARG A 632 -6.33 25.45 -25.35
CA ARG A 632 -7.77 25.78 -25.38
C ARG A 632 -8.42 25.36 -26.70
N PRO A 633 -9.31 24.34 -26.69
CA PRO A 633 -9.82 23.74 -27.91
C PRO A 633 -10.46 24.75 -28.87
N GLY A 634 -9.91 24.86 -30.09
CA GLY A 634 -10.54 25.54 -31.22
C GLY A 634 -9.60 26.47 -32.02
N THR A 635 -9.74 26.40 -33.35
CA THR A 635 -8.98 27.15 -34.37
C THR A 635 -8.96 28.70 -34.33
N THR A 636 -9.59 29.37 -33.35
CA THR A 636 -9.60 30.85 -33.26
C THR A 636 -9.60 31.36 -31.82
N CYS A 637 -8.48 31.91 -31.35
CA CYS A 637 -8.44 32.72 -30.13
C CYS A 637 -9.24 34.02 -30.36
N LEU A 638 -10.43 34.11 -29.76
CA LEU A 638 -11.10 35.39 -29.56
C LEU A 638 -10.56 36.05 -28.28
N CYS A 639 -9.36 36.65 -28.36
CA CYS A 639 -8.90 37.73 -27.47
C CYS A 639 -7.93 38.64 -28.25
N PRO A 640 -8.20 39.95 -28.43
CA PRO A 640 -7.31 40.84 -29.17
C PRO A 640 -6.19 41.43 -28.27
N GLY A 641 -4.98 40.83 -28.36
CA GLY A 641 -3.64 41.36 -27.99
C GLY A 641 -3.34 41.50 -26.48
N GLU A 642 -2.31 40.90 -25.86
CA GLU A 642 -0.97 40.52 -26.36
C GLU A 642 -0.37 39.26 -25.66
N SER A 643 0.90 38.95 -25.98
CA SER A 643 1.71 37.74 -25.74
C SER A 643 1.58 36.97 -24.41
N PRO A 644 1.92 35.66 -24.42
CA PRO A 644 1.46 34.65 -23.47
C PRO A 644 2.30 34.65 -22.18
N ALA A 645 1.73 34.99 -21.02
CA ALA A 645 2.29 34.58 -19.72
C ALA A 645 1.44 34.81 -18.45
N SER A 646 0.46 35.73 -18.35
CA SER A 646 0.05 36.16 -16.98
C SER A 646 -1.41 36.59 -16.69
N GLY A 647 -2.41 35.86 -17.20
CA GLY A 647 -3.66 35.58 -16.45
C GLY A 647 -4.50 36.70 -15.79
N SER A 648 -4.52 37.97 -16.25
CA SER A 648 -5.55 38.93 -15.81
C SER A 648 -6.00 39.86 -16.95
N CYS A 649 -7.32 40.07 -17.11
CA CYS A 649 -7.92 40.73 -18.30
C CYS A 649 -8.20 42.23 -18.07
N ASP A 650 -7.92 43.09 -19.06
CA ASP A 650 -8.32 44.53 -19.12
C ASP A 650 -9.03 44.79 -20.49
N ASN A 651 -10.22 45.40 -20.48
CA ASN A 651 -11.05 45.67 -21.67
C ASN A 651 -11.02 47.14 -22.14
N CYS A 652 -10.00 47.92 -21.74
CA CYS A 652 -9.75 49.28 -22.25
C CYS A 652 -8.39 49.42 -22.95
N SER A 653 -8.41 49.71 -24.26
CA SER A 653 -7.19 49.80 -25.08
C SER A 653 -6.34 51.06 -24.86
N THR A 654 -6.84 52.08 -24.15
CA THR A 654 -6.17 53.38 -23.99
C THR A 654 -6.06 53.89 -22.56
N VAL A 655 -6.68 53.20 -21.60
CA VAL A 655 -6.67 53.57 -20.17
C VAL A 655 -6.39 52.30 -19.37
N PHE A 656 -5.11 52.10 -19.02
CA PHE A 656 -4.68 50.93 -18.27
C PHE A 656 -5.06 51.04 -16.79
N GLY A 657 -5.69 50.00 -16.25
CA GLY A 657 -5.88 49.82 -14.81
C GLY A 657 -7.19 50.34 -14.22
N SER A 658 -8.30 50.37 -14.96
CA SER A 658 -9.59 50.76 -14.40
C SER A 658 -10.78 49.92 -14.86
N ASN A 659 -11.38 49.22 -13.89
CA ASN A 659 -12.69 48.55 -13.79
C ASN A 659 -13.36 47.96 -15.05
N LEU A 660 -13.68 46.66 -14.95
CA LEU A 660 -14.17 45.71 -15.96
C LEU A 660 -15.66 45.86 -16.36
N THR A 661 -16.33 46.95 -16.04
CA THR A 661 -17.76 47.09 -16.38
C THR A 661 -17.93 47.41 -17.86
N ASP A 662 -18.63 46.53 -18.58
CA ASP A 662 -19.04 46.67 -19.98
C ASP A 662 -20.57 46.54 -19.99
N THR A 663 -21.26 47.69 -20.04
CA THR A 663 -22.71 47.79 -19.82
C THR A 663 -23.51 47.26 -21.00
N ASP A 664 -23.00 47.36 -22.22
CA ASP A 664 -23.70 46.96 -23.44
C ASP A 664 -23.17 45.68 -24.09
N PHE A 665 -22.10 45.11 -23.52
CA PHE A 665 -21.50 43.81 -23.85
C PHE A 665 -20.87 43.77 -25.25
N ASP A 666 -20.28 44.88 -25.67
CA ASP A 666 -19.65 45.01 -26.97
C ASP A 666 -18.14 44.71 -26.97
N GLY A 667 -17.56 44.54 -25.79
CA GLY A 667 -16.16 44.22 -25.56
C GLY A 667 -15.26 45.42 -25.24
N VAL A 668 -15.80 46.64 -25.15
CA VAL A 668 -15.09 47.86 -24.73
C VAL A 668 -15.55 48.28 -23.33
N GLY A 669 -14.63 48.55 -22.41
CA GLY A 669 -14.99 48.96 -21.06
C GLY A 669 -15.71 50.32 -21.00
N ASP A 670 -16.72 50.46 -20.13
CA ASP A 670 -17.58 51.64 -19.92
C ASP A 670 -16.83 52.99 -19.86
N ILE A 671 -15.58 52.97 -19.38
CA ILE A 671 -14.72 54.15 -19.20
C ILE A 671 -14.11 54.64 -20.52
N CYS A 672 -13.84 53.73 -21.44
CA CYS A 672 -13.24 54.00 -22.73
C CYS A 672 -14.22 53.81 -23.91
N ASP A 673 -15.46 53.44 -23.61
CA ASP A 673 -16.55 53.32 -24.56
C ASP A 673 -17.26 54.67 -24.82
N ASN A 674 -17.29 55.09 -26.08
CA ASN A 674 -17.92 56.31 -26.55
C ASN A 674 -19.43 56.19 -26.79
N CYS A 675 -20.01 54.97 -26.70
CA CYS A 675 -21.45 54.73 -26.79
C CYS A 675 -22.06 53.82 -25.71
N ARG A 676 -21.35 53.48 -24.62
CA ARG A 676 -21.75 52.86 -23.32
C ARG A 676 -23.07 52.05 -23.17
N ASP A 677 -24.19 52.59 -23.63
CA ASP A 677 -25.50 51.95 -23.57
C ASP A 677 -25.88 51.25 -24.90
N PHE A 678 -25.05 51.33 -25.94
CA PHE A 678 -25.32 50.84 -27.29
C PHE A 678 -24.08 50.23 -27.96
N PRO A 679 -24.10 48.92 -28.27
CA PRO A 679 -22.91 48.20 -28.73
C PRO A 679 -22.29 48.80 -29.99
N ASN A 680 -21.04 49.25 -29.89
CA ASN A 680 -20.22 49.70 -31.01
C ASN A 680 -18.73 49.30 -30.80
N PRO A 681 -18.39 48.02 -31.03
CA PRO A 681 -17.06 47.48 -30.71
C PRO A 681 -15.88 48.16 -31.43
N ASP A 682 -16.17 48.94 -32.48
CA ASP A 682 -15.19 49.65 -33.29
C ASP A 682 -15.05 51.14 -32.93
N GLN A 683 -15.84 51.61 -31.96
CA GLN A 683 -15.82 52.97 -31.41
C GLN A 683 -15.93 54.06 -32.49
N ARG A 684 -16.61 53.76 -33.61
CA ARG A 684 -16.77 54.70 -34.73
C ARG A 684 -17.92 55.67 -34.50
N ASP A 685 -17.57 56.94 -34.33
CA ASP A 685 -18.51 58.06 -34.34
C ASP A 685 -19.08 58.28 -35.76
N THR A 686 -20.39 58.17 -35.92
CA THR A 686 -21.09 58.35 -37.21
C THR A 686 -21.91 59.64 -37.30
N ASP A 687 -21.97 60.47 -36.26
CA ASP A 687 -22.61 61.79 -36.29
C ASP A 687 -21.67 62.97 -36.05
N GLY A 688 -20.45 62.72 -35.59
CA GLY A 688 -19.27 63.59 -35.70
C GLY A 688 -19.00 64.50 -34.51
#